data_AF-Q9LL89-F1
#
_entry.id   AF-Q9LL89-F1
#
_cell.length_a   1.000
_cell.length_b   1.000
_cell.length_c   1.000
_cell.angle_alpha   90.00
_cell.angle_beta   90.00
_cell.angle_gamma   90.00
#
_symmetry.space_group_name_H-M   'P 1'
#
loop_
_entity.id
_entity.type
_entity.pdbx_description
1 polymer ?
#
loop_
_entity_poly.entity_id
_entity_poly.type
_entity_poly.pdbx_seq_one_letter_code
_entity_poly.pdbx_strand_id
1 'polypeptide(L)'
;ANVSSENNQCYVKATELVFADKNGSWGTPIVPMQRAAGLNDIGMVAWILDMSTPEFPSGRQIIVIANDITFRAGSFGPREDAFFEAVTNLACERKLPLIYMAANSGARIGIADEVKSCFRVEWVDPANPERGFKYIYLNEEDYGRISSSVIAHKTQLDSGEIRWVIDSVVGKEDGLGVENIHGSAAIASAYSRAYEETFTLTFVSGRTVGIGAYLARLGIRCIQRIDQPIILTGFSALNKLLGREVYSSHMQLGGPKIMATNGVVHLTVPDDLGGVSNILRWLSYVPANIGGPLPITKSLDPIDRPVAYIPENTCDPRAAISGIDDSQGKWLGGMFDKDSFVETFEGWAKTVVTGRAKLGGIPVGVIAVETQTMMQLVPADPGQPDSHERSVPRAGQVWFPDSATKTAQAMLDFNREGLPLFILANWRGFSGGQRDLFEGILQAGSTIVENLRTYNQPAFVYIPKAAELRGGAWVVIDSKINPDRIECYAETTAKGNVLEPQGLIEIKFRSEDLQDCMDRLDPELVNLKAKLQGAKHENGSLSDGESLQKSIEARKKQLLPLYTQIAVRFAELHDTSLRMLAKGVIRKVVDWEESRSFFYKRLRRRISEDVLAKEIRGVIGEKFSHKSAVELIKKWYMASEAAEAGSTDWDDDDAFVAWRENPENYEEHIKELRAQRVS
;
A
#
# COMPACT_ATOMS: atom_id res chain seq x y z
N ALA A 1 46.88 23.31 24.24
CA ALA A 1 46.18 22.28 25.04
C ALA A 1 45.24 21.55 24.09
N ASN A 2 45.32 20.22 24.11
CA ASN A 2 44.81 19.28 23.10
C ASN A 2 43.35 19.51 22.67
N VAL A 3 43.14 19.79 21.38
CA VAL A 3 41.89 19.43 20.70
C VAL A 3 42.08 17.97 20.26
N SER A 4 41.63 17.02 21.08
CA SER A 4 41.66 15.60 20.76
C SER A 4 40.68 15.30 19.63
N SER A 5 41.12 14.42 18.75
CA SER A 5 40.47 13.92 17.55
C SER A 5 39.27 13.00 17.83
N GLU A 6 38.12 13.57 18.20
CA GLU A 6 36.89 12.78 18.49
C GLU A 6 35.96 12.54 17.28
N ASN A 7 36.29 13.00 16.07
CA ASN A 7 35.32 13.04 14.96
C ASN A 7 35.44 11.92 13.89
N ASN A 8 35.76 10.68 14.28
CA ASN A 8 35.69 9.53 13.36
C ASN A 8 34.58 8.53 13.75
N GLN A 9 33.39 9.04 14.07
CA GLN A 9 32.23 8.18 14.29
C GLN A 9 31.77 7.57 12.96
N CYS A 10 31.97 6.26 12.82
CA CYS A 10 31.52 5.49 11.65
C CYS A 10 30.01 5.24 11.76
N TYR A 11 29.21 5.99 10.99
CA TYR A 11 27.75 5.87 10.99
C TYR A 11 27.22 4.69 10.17
N VAL A 12 28.00 4.20 9.20
CA VAL A 12 27.66 3.05 8.36
C VAL A 12 28.89 2.20 8.15
N LYS A 13 28.77 0.90 8.43
CA LYS A 13 29.76 -0.12 8.09
C LYS A 13 29.14 -1.09 7.10
N ALA A 14 29.73 -1.19 5.91
CA ALA A 14 29.33 -2.14 4.89
C ALA A 14 30.27 -3.35 4.91
N THR A 15 29.70 -4.56 4.94
CA THR A 15 30.44 -5.81 4.77
C THR A 15 29.87 -6.58 3.59
N GLU A 16 30.70 -6.85 2.58
CA GLU A 16 30.26 -7.55 1.36
C GLU A 16 29.91 -9.02 1.69
N LEU A 17 28.88 -9.54 1.04
CA LEU A 17 28.52 -10.94 1.05
C LEU A 17 29.00 -11.59 -0.25
N VAL A 18 29.62 -12.76 -0.14
CA VAL A 18 30.11 -13.54 -1.29
C VAL A 18 29.76 -15.01 -1.10
N PHE A 19 29.76 -15.79 -2.17
CA PHE A 19 29.73 -17.25 -2.03
C PHE A 19 30.94 -17.75 -1.23
N ALA A 20 30.72 -18.73 -0.36
CA ALA A 20 31.80 -19.39 0.40
C ALA A 20 32.78 -20.15 -0.51
N ASP A 21 32.31 -20.62 -1.67
CA ASP A 21 33.11 -21.23 -2.73
C ASP A 21 33.20 -20.28 -3.94
N LYS A 22 34.39 -20.20 -4.55
CA LYS A 22 34.64 -19.43 -5.78
C LYS A 22 33.72 -19.86 -6.94
N ASN A 23 33.36 -21.13 -7.03
CA ASN A 23 32.44 -21.65 -8.06
C ASN A 23 31.01 -21.79 -7.50
N GLY A 24 30.64 -20.97 -6.52
CA GLY A 24 29.34 -21.02 -5.86
C GLY A 24 28.16 -21.03 -6.83
N SER A 25 27.18 -21.85 -6.48
CA SER A 25 25.93 -22.11 -7.20
C SER A 25 24.80 -22.39 -6.19
N TRP A 26 23.67 -22.92 -6.66
CA TRP A 26 22.51 -23.25 -5.81
C TRP A 26 22.90 -24.01 -4.54
N GLY A 27 22.41 -23.54 -3.38
CA GLY A 27 22.71 -24.14 -2.07
C GLY A 27 24.09 -23.81 -1.50
N THR A 28 24.95 -23.07 -2.21
CA THR A 28 26.24 -22.62 -1.68
C THR A 28 26.00 -21.53 -0.61
N PRO A 29 26.53 -21.69 0.62
CA PRO A 29 26.40 -20.65 1.65
C PRO A 29 27.06 -19.33 1.22
N ILE A 30 26.52 -18.22 1.72
CA ILE A 30 27.13 -16.89 1.60
C ILE A 30 27.82 -16.51 2.90
N VAL A 31 28.98 -15.86 2.78
CA VAL A 31 29.81 -15.45 3.91
C VAL A 31 30.21 -13.98 3.80
N PRO A 32 30.38 -13.27 4.94
CA PRO A 32 30.94 -11.93 4.92
C PRO A 32 32.40 -11.93 4.47
N MET A 33 32.78 -11.00 3.61
CA MET A 33 34.15 -10.83 3.12
C MET A 33 34.55 -9.36 3.07
N GLN A 34 35.83 -9.07 3.32
CA GLN A 34 36.44 -7.80 2.97
C GLN A 34 37.38 -8.01 1.78
N ARG A 35 37.04 -7.40 0.65
CA ARG A 35 37.85 -7.38 -0.57
C ARG A 35 37.72 -6.02 -1.27
N ALA A 36 38.60 -5.76 -2.23
CA ALA A 36 38.51 -4.54 -3.04
C ALA A 36 37.27 -4.56 -3.95
N ALA A 37 36.71 -3.38 -4.24
CA ALA A 37 35.57 -3.24 -5.13
C ALA A 37 35.89 -3.68 -6.57
N GLY A 38 34.89 -4.22 -7.27
CA GLY A 38 35.03 -4.68 -8.66
C GLY A 38 35.68 -6.05 -8.83
N LEU A 39 35.85 -6.80 -7.75
CA LEU A 39 36.38 -8.18 -7.78
C LEU A 39 35.27 -9.25 -7.83
N ASN A 40 34.01 -8.85 -8.05
CA ASN A 40 32.90 -9.77 -8.26
C ASN A 40 33.07 -10.54 -9.58
N ASP A 41 32.83 -11.85 -9.52
CA ASP A 41 32.91 -12.77 -10.65
C ASP A 41 31.53 -13.20 -11.18
N ILE A 42 30.47 -12.57 -10.65
CA ILE A 42 29.09 -12.69 -11.06
C ILE A 42 28.48 -11.28 -11.15
N GLY A 43 27.40 -11.13 -11.93
CA GLY A 43 26.70 -9.86 -12.14
C GLY A 43 25.76 -9.42 -11.00
N MET A 44 26.02 -9.88 -9.78
CA MET A 44 25.23 -9.58 -8.58
C MET A 44 26.16 -9.39 -7.38
N VAL A 45 25.89 -8.36 -6.58
CA VAL A 45 26.67 -8.01 -5.38
C VAL A 45 25.73 -7.73 -4.22
N ALA A 46 26.17 -8.01 -3.00
CA ALA A 46 25.36 -7.76 -1.82
C ALA A 46 26.20 -7.35 -0.61
N TRP A 47 25.57 -6.64 0.32
CA TRP A 47 26.19 -6.17 1.56
C TRP A 47 25.24 -6.33 2.73
N ILE A 48 25.79 -6.65 3.90
CA ILE A 48 25.17 -6.35 5.19
C ILE A 48 25.67 -4.98 5.61
N LEU A 49 24.74 -4.06 5.88
CA LEU A 49 25.04 -2.73 6.38
C LEU A 49 24.66 -2.64 7.86
N ASP A 50 25.64 -2.34 8.72
CA ASP A 50 25.42 -1.89 10.09
C ASP A 50 25.33 -0.36 10.08
N MET A 51 24.18 0.21 10.47
CA MET A 51 23.92 1.64 10.36
C MET A 51 23.44 2.22 11.69
N SER A 52 24.07 3.30 12.15
CA SER A 52 23.55 4.15 13.23
C SER A 52 22.64 5.22 12.65
N THR A 53 21.35 5.14 12.93
CA THR A 53 20.34 6.08 12.43
C THR A 53 19.64 6.81 13.58
N PRO A 54 18.97 7.96 13.36
CA PRO A 54 18.31 8.70 14.43
C PRO A 54 17.32 7.87 15.25
N GLU A 55 16.65 6.91 14.60
CA GLU A 55 15.69 5.99 15.21
C GLU A 55 16.31 4.74 15.83
N PHE A 56 17.53 4.36 15.42
CA PHE A 56 18.33 3.32 16.05
C PHE A 56 19.79 3.79 16.26
N PRO A 57 20.06 4.67 17.25
CA PRO A 57 21.42 5.18 17.51
C PRO A 57 22.41 4.08 17.92
N SER A 58 21.91 2.99 18.50
CA SER A 58 22.72 1.80 18.84
C SER A 58 22.98 0.89 17.64
N GLY A 59 22.41 1.20 16.47
CA GLY A 59 22.59 0.44 15.24
C GLY A 59 21.33 -0.32 14.81
N ARG A 60 21.11 -0.36 13.48
CA ARG A 60 20.22 -1.29 12.78
C ARG A 60 21.00 -2.01 11.68
N GLN A 61 20.56 -3.21 11.32
CA GLN A 61 21.11 -3.94 10.18
C GLN A 61 20.13 -3.95 9.01
N ILE A 62 20.64 -3.81 7.79
CA ILE A 62 19.90 -4.07 6.56
C ILE A 62 20.75 -4.89 5.60
N ILE A 63 20.12 -5.55 4.64
CA ILE A 63 20.77 -6.25 3.54
C ILE A 63 20.46 -5.51 2.25
N VAL A 64 21.49 -5.20 1.47
CA VAL A 64 21.36 -4.60 0.13
C VAL A 64 21.87 -5.60 -0.89
N ILE A 65 21.08 -5.87 -1.92
CA ILE A 65 21.49 -6.65 -3.10
C ILE A 65 21.34 -5.79 -4.34
N ALA A 66 22.31 -5.85 -5.25
CA ALA A 66 22.34 -5.02 -6.44
C ALA A 66 22.85 -5.80 -7.66
N ASN A 67 22.24 -5.54 -8.81
CA ASN A 67 22.82 -5.96 -10.08
C ASN A 67 24.09 -5.16 -10.37
N ASP A 68 25.11 -5.81 -10.90
CA ASP A 68 26.22 -5.13 -11.56
C ASP A 68 25.91 -5.02 -13.07
N ILE A 69 25.44 -3.84 -13.48
CA ILE A 69 25.10 -3.58 -14.88
C ILE A 69 26.31 -3.66 -15.82
N THR A 70 27.53 -3.51 -15.30
CA THR A 70 28.77 -3.58 -16.09
C THR A 70 29.16 -5.02 -16.42
N PHE A 71 28.71 -5.98 -15.59
CA PHE A 71 28.94 -7.40 -15.80
C PHE A 71 27.81 -8.01 -16.65
N ARG A 72 28.13 -8.36 -17.91
CA ARG A 72 27.17 -8.96 -18.86
C ARG A 72 25.81 -8.22 -18.89
N ALA A 73 25.85 -6.89 -18.89
CA ALA A 73 24.69 -6.00 -18.90
C ALA A 73 23.72 -6.17 -17.70
N GLY A 74 24.20 -6.71 -16.57
CA GLY A 74 23.38 -7.03 -15.41
C GLY A 74 22.39 -8.17 -15.67
N SER A 75 22.70 -9.08 -16.59
CA SER A 75 21.84 -10.22 -16.91
C SER A 75 21.86 -11.29 -15.81
N PHE A 76 20.70 -11.86 -15.53
CA PHE A 76 20.49 -12.94 -14.57
C PHE A 76 20.84 -14.29 -15.22
N GLY A 77 22.00 -14.85 -14.86
CA GLY A 77 22.36 -16.24 -15.12
C GLY A 77 22.25 -17.10 -13.86
N PRO A 78 22.57 -18.41 -13.94
CA PRO A 78 22.25 -19.34 -12.85
C PRO A 78 22.98 -19.02 -11.54
N ARG A 79 24.20 -18.47 -11.63
CA ARG A 79 24.98 -18.06 -10.44
C ARG A 79 24.47 -16.75 -9.84
N GLU A 80 24.03 -15.79 -10.66
CA GLU A 80 23.39 -14.57 -10.17
C GLU A 80 22.06 -14.88 -9.48
N ASP A 81 21.28 -15.78 -10.05
CA ASP A 81 20.00 -16.24 -9.48
C ASP A 81 20.22 -16.95 -8.13
N ALA A 82 21.15 -17.92 -8.08
CA ALA A 82 21.51 -18.61 -6.85
C ALA A 82 22.00 -17.66 -5.75
N PHE A 83 22.78 -16.65 -6.12
CA PHE A 83 23.27 -15.65 -5.17
C PHE A 83 22.12 -14.77 -4.65
N PHE A 84 21.22 -14.32 -5.54
CA PHE A 84 20.06 -13.54 -5.15
C PHE A 84 19.13 -14.31 -4.21
N GLU A 85 18.88 -15.59 -4.50
CA GLU A 85 18.12 -16.46 -3.61
C GLU A 85 18.80 -16.59 -2.24
N ALA A 86 20.09 -16.90 -2.20
CA ALA A 86 20.83 -17.07 -0.93
C ALA A 86 20.80 -15.80 -0.06
N VAL A 87 20.98 -14.63 -0.65
CA VAL A 87 20.91 -13.34 0.05
C VAL A 87 19.49 -13.06 0.54
N THR A 88 18.49 -13.36 -0.28
CA THR A 88 17.07 -13.20 0.09
C THR A 88 16.71 -14.12 1.25
N ASN A 89 17.17 -15.36 1.24
CA ASN A 89 16.95 -16.34 2.30
C ASN A 89 17.61 -15.88 3.60
N LEU A 90 18.84 -15.37 3.55
CA LEU A 90 19.51 -14.79 4.71
C LEU A 90 18.73 -13.62 5.32
N ALA A 91 18.15 -12.75 4.48
CA ALA A 91 17.32 -11.64 4.95
C ALA A 91 16.05 -12.13 5.65
N CYS A 92 15.39 -13.16 5.13
CA CYS A 92 14.21 -13.78 5.73
C CYS A 92 14.56 -14.47 7.07
N GLU A 93 15.61 -15.29 7.10
CA GLU A 93 16.09 -15.98 8.30
C GLU A 93 16.41 -15.01 9.44
N ARG A 94 17.06 -13.89 9.12
CA ARG A 94 17.41 -12.85 10.10
C ARG A 94 16.32 -11.81 10.30
N LYS A 95 15.22 -11.88 9.54
CA LYS A 95 14.11 -10.92 9.57
C LYS A 95 14.54 -9.47 9.29
N LEU A 96 15.61 -9.27 8.51
CA LEU A 96 16.22 -7.98 8.24
C LEU A 96 15.66 -7.34 6.97
N PRO A 97 15.47 -6.01 6.93
CA PRO A 97 15.09 -5.31 5.71
C PRO A 97 16.01 -5.63 4.53
N LEU A 98 15.41 -6.01 3.40
CA LEU A 98 16.06 -6.35 2.15
C LEU A 98 15.79 -5.26 1.11
N ILE A 99 16.85 -4.61 0.67
CA ILE A 99 16.82 -3.56 -0.35
C ILE A 99 17.41 -4.13 -1.64
N TYR A 100 16.62 -4.14 -2.72
CA TYR A 100 17.07 -4.54 -4.04
C TYR A 100 17.32 -3.32 -4.93
N MET A 101 18.57 -3.09 -5.34
CA MET A 101 18.92 -2.07 -6.34
C MET A 101 18.91 -2.68 -7.74
N ALA A 102 17.84 -2.38 -8.49
CA ALA A 102 17.58 -2.97 -9.79
C ALA A 102 18.19 -2.14 -10.93
N ALA A 103 19.10 -2.79 -11.67
CA ALA A 103 19.68 -2.30 -12.92
C ALA A 103 20.14 -3.50 -13.77
N ASN A 104 19.25 -4.02 -14.63
CA ASN A 104 19.44 -5.32 -15.29
C ASN A 104 18.91 -5.37 -16.73
N SER A 105 19.23 -6.46 -17.43
CA SER A 105 18.67 -6.78 -18.74
C SER A 105 17.77 -8.02 -18.73
N GLY A 106 17.29 -8.45 -17.56
CA GLY A 106 16.51 -9.67 -17.38
C GLY A 106 17.35 -10.94 -17.46
N ALA A 107 16.69 -12.07 -17.75
CA ALA A 107 17.36 -13.37 -17.88
C ALA A 107 18.44 -13.34 -18.98
N ARG A 108 19.57 -13.99 -18.72
CA ARG A 108 20.66 -14.13 -19.68
C ARG A 108 20.19 -14.93 -20.89
N ILE A 109 20.68 -14.54 -22.06
CA ILE A 109 20.40 -15.22 -23.33
C ILE A 109 21.75 -15.48 -23.98
N GLY A 110 21.97 -16.72 -24.43
CA GLY A 110 23.19 -17.15 -25.09
C GLY A 110 22.92 -18.11 -26.25
N ILE A 111 23.96 -18.36 -27.04
CA ILE A 111 24.00 -19.36 -28.11
C ILE A 111 25.34 -20.10 -27.98
N ALA A 112 25.36 -21.40 -28.27
CA ALA A 112 26.58 -22.20 -28.25
C ALA A 112 27.53 -21.79 -29.39
N ASP A 113 28.48 -20.90 -29.11
CA ASP A 113 29.41 -20.36 -30.11
C ASP A 113 30.31 -21.44 -30.72
N GLU A 114 30.66 -22.48 -29.95
CA GLU A 114 31.44 -23.62 -30.45
C GLU A 114 30.69 -24.39 -31.55
N VAL A 115 29.36 -24.51 -31.44
CA VAL A 115 28.51 -25.13 -32.47
C VAL A 115 28.31 -24.17 -33.63
N LYS A 116 27.99 -22.90 -33.33
CA LYS A 116 27.80 -21.82 -34.32
C LYS A 116 29.01 -21.68 -35.26
N SER A 117 30.22 -21.92 -34.75
CA SER A 117 31.46 -21.77 -35.52
C SER A 117 31.74 -22.90 -36.53
N CYS A 118 31.09 -24.06 -36.40
CA CYS A 118 31.45 -25.25 -37.20
C CYS A 118 30.28 -26.03 -37.79
N PHE A 119 29.02 -25.68 -37.51
CA PHE A 119 27.89 -26.36 -38.15
C PHE A 119 27.93 -26.23 -39.67
N ARG A 120 27.48 -27.29 -40.36
CA ARG A 120 27.36 -27.35 -41.82
C ARG A 120 25.90 -27.53 -42.20
N VAL A 121 25.56 -27.18 -43.44
CA VAL A 121 24.19 -27.23 -43.96
C VAL A 121 24.12 -28.22 -45.10
N GLU A 122 23.16 -29.15 -45.04
CA GLU A 122 22.76 -29.93 -46.21
C GLU A 122 21.73 -29.13 -46.99
N TRP A 123 22.13 -28.60 -48.14
CA TRP A 123 21.24 -27.82 -49.01
C TRP A 123 20.29 -28.74 -49.79
N VAL A 124 19.11 -28.21 -50.13
CA VAL A 124 18.24 -28.88 -51.12
C VAL A 124 18.96 -28.94 -52.47
N ASP A 125 19.60 -27.83 -52.84
CA ASP A 125 20.41 -27.68 -54.03
C ASP A 125 21.64 -26.80 -53.69
N PRO A 126 22.86 -27.37 -53.61
CA PRO A 126 24.06 -26.61 -53.27
C PRO A 126 24.38 -25.47 -54.26
N ALA A 127 23.89 -25.55 -55.50
CA ALA A 127 24.07 -24.49 -56.48
C ALA A 127 23.06 -23.34 -56.32
N ASN A 128 21.95 -23.57 -55.61
CA ASN A 128 20.85 -22.61 -55.43
C ASN A 128 20.35 -22.62 -53.95
N PRO A 129 21.13 -22.08 -52.99
CA PRO A 129 20.82 -22.15 -51.55
C PRO A 129 19.47 -21.53 -51.14
N GLU A 130 18.96 -20.59 -51.92
CA GLU A 130 17.64 -19.96 -51.73
C GLU A 130 16.48 -20.96 -51.84
N ARG A 131 16.71 -22.15 -52.42
CA ARG A 131 15.75 -23.26 -52.43
C ARG A 131 15.58 -23.93 -51.07
N GLY A 132 16.40 -23.56 -50.09
CA GLY A 132 16.32 -24.05 -48.72
C GLY A 132 17.31 -25.16 -48.41
N PHE A 133 17.19 -25.70 -47.19
CA PHE A 133 18.07 -26.72 -46.62
C PHE A 133 17.25 -27.88 -46.04
N LYS A 134 17.89 -29.04 -45.87
CA LYS A 134 17.28 -30.24 -45.28
C LYS A 134 17.57 -30.34 -43.79
N TYR A 135 18.83 -30.20 -43.40
CA TYR A 135 19.27 -30.31 -42.01
C TYR A 135 20.64 -29.64 -41.79
N ILE A 136 20.99 -29.46 -40.52
CA ILE A 136 22.30 -28.99 -40.06
C ILE A 136 23.07 -30.17 -39.49
N TYR A 137 24.37 -30.25 -39.75
CA TYR A 137 25.21 -31.37 -39.32
C TYR A 137 26.64 -30.94 -38.96
N LEU A 138 27.37 -31.83 -38.29
CA LEU A 138 28.82 -31.77 -38.09
C LEU A 138 29.50 -32.88 -38.89
N ASN A 139 30.73 -32.64 -39.33
CA ASN A 139 31.57 -33.73 -39.86
C ASN A 139 32.11 -34.58 -38.69
N GLU A 140 32.79 -35.68 -39.00
CA GLU A 140 33.29 -36.60 -37.97
C GLU A 140 34.34 -35.97 -37.03
N GLU A 141 35.16 -35.05 -37.55
CA GLU A 141 36.19 -34.32 -36.78
C GLU A 141 35.60 -33.31 -35.79
N ASP A 142 34.69 -32.46 -36.26
CA ASP A 142 34.00 -31.45 -35.47
C ASP A 142 33.11 -32.11 -34.42
N TYR A 143 32.38 -33.18 -34.78
CA TYR A 143 31.63 -33.95 -33.79
C TYR A 143 32.55 -34.56 -32.72
N GLY A 144 33.70 -35.12 -33.10
CA GLY A 144 34.68 -35.61 -32.14
C GLY A 144 35.15 -34.53 -31.14
N ARG A 145 35.23 -33.27 -31.58
CA ARG A 145 35.65 -32.12 -30.77
C ARG A 145 34.55 -31.57 -29.84
N ILE A 146 33.29 -31.54 -30.29
CA ILE A 146 32.18 -30.86 -29.58
C ILE A 146 30.96 -31.75 -29.32
N SER A 147 31.12 -33.08 -29.33
CA SER A 147 30.03 -34.04 -29.11
C SER A 147 29.25 -33.82 -27.80
N SER A 148 29.88 -33.27 -26.75
CA SER A 148 29.18 -32.95 -25.49
C SER A 148 28.24 -31.73 -25.60
N SER A 149 28.42 -30.88 -26.60
CA SER A 149 27.63 -29.65 -26.80
C SER A 149 26.39 -29.87 -27.67
N VAL A 150 26.21 -31.07 -28.25
CA VAL A 150 25.10 -31.38 -29.16
C VAL A 150 24.54 -32.77 -28.88
N ILE A 151 23.24 -32.93 -29.14
CA ILE A 151 22.62 -34.24 -29.33
C ILE A 151 22.51 -34.42 -30.84
N ALA A 152 23.15 -35.46 -31.37
CA ALA A 152 23.23 -35.70 -32.80
C ALA A 152 23.25 -37.20 -33.11
N HIS A 153 22.74 -37.57 -34.28
CA HIS A 153 22.78 -38.95 -34.78
C HIS A 153 23.66 -39.07 -36.03
N LYS A 154 24.33 -40.21 -36.18
CA LYS A 154 25.19 -40.52 -37.31
C LYS A 154 24.36 -40.94 -38.53
N THR A 155 24.63 -40.29 -39.65
CA THR A 155 24.04 -40.59 -40.96
C THR A 155 25.18 -40.76 -41.97
N GLN A 156 25.09 -41.80 -42.80
CA GLN A 156 26.05 -42.04 -43.88
C GLN A 156 25.34 -41.84 -45.22
N LEU A 157 25.94 -41.02 -46.09
CA LEU A 157 25.44 -40.84 -47.46
C LEU A 157 25.87 -41.98 -48.37
N ASP A 158 25.19 -42.13 -49.51
CA ASP A 158 25.56 -43.08 -50.57
C ASP A 158 26.99 -42.86 -51.10
N SER A 159 27.51 -41.63 -50.95
CA SER A 159 28.91 -41.28 -51.26
C SER A 159 29.94 -41.85 -50.28
N GLY A 160 29.49 -42.43 -49.16
CA GLY A 160 30.32 -42.88 -48.04
C GLY A 160 30.62 -41.78 -47.01
N GLU A 161 30.23 -40.53 -47.25
CA GLU A 161 30.43 -39.41 -46.32
C GLU A 161 29.64 -39.62 -45.02
N ILE A 162 30.31 -39.47 -43.87
CA ILE A 162 29.70 -39.52 -42.54
C ILE A 162 29.32 -38.12 -42.09
N ARG A 163 28.06 -37.98 -41.64
CA ARG A 163 27.51 -36.74 -41.09
C ARG A 163 26.86 -37.00 -39.74
N TRP A 164 27.11 -36.11 -38.80
CA TRP A 164 26.44 -36.09 -37.50
C TRP A 164 25.35 -35.04 -37.55
N VAL A 165 24.13 -35.47 -37.87
CA VAL A 165 22.96 -34.58 -37.97
C VAL A 165 22.60 -34.08 -36.58
N ILE A 166 22.55 -32.76 -36.40
CA ILE A 166 22.28 -32.14 -35.10
C ILE A 166 20.77 -32.17 -34.82
N ASP A 167 20.38 -32.90 -33.78
CA ASP A 167 18.99 -32.95 -33.30
C ASP A 167 18.73 -31.86 -32.26
N SER A 168 19.72 -31.55 -31.43
CA SER A 168 19.62 -30.49 -30.42
C SER A 168 20.99 -29.90 -30.09
N VAL A 169 21.00 -28.64 -29.68
CA VAL A 169 22.19 -27.93 -29.20
C VAL A 169 22.04 -27.73 -27.69
N VAL A 170 23.00 -28.26 -26.93
CA VAL A 170 23.08 -28.11 -25.47
C VAL A 170 24.02 -26.96 -25.11
N GLY A 171 25.19 -26.93 -25.73
CA GLY A 171 26.25 -25.97 -25.44
C GLY A 171 27.18 -26.38 -24.29
N LYS A 172 28.41 -25.90 -24.32
CA LYS A 172 29.44 -26.13 -23.29
C LYS A 172 29.32 -25.15 -22.12
N GLU A 173 28.93 -23.90 -22.40
CA GLU A 173 28.69 -22.88 -21.38
C GLU A 173 27.31 -23.09 -20.76
N ASP A 174 27.21 -22.90 -19.45
CA ASP A 174 25.94 -22.89 -18.72
C ASP A 174 25.27 -21.51 -18.77
N GLY A 175 23.95 -21.46 -18.62
CA GLY A 175 23.20 -20.19 -18.61
C GLY A 175 23.03 -19.56 -19.99
N LEU A 176 22.81 -20.37 -21.02
CA LEU A 176 22.44 -19.98 -22.37
C LEU A 176 20.93 -19.76 -22.53
N GLY A 177 20.09 -20.54 -21.82
CA GLY A 177 18.66 -20.59 -22.11
C GLY A 177 17.76 -20.96 -20.93
N VAL A 178 17.14 -22.15 -20.99
CA VAL A 178 16.00 -22.55 -20.15
C VAL A 178 16.35 -22.65 -18.66
N GLU A 179 17.60 -22.97 -18.34
CA GLU A 179 18.18 -22.95 -17.01
C GLU A 179 18.14 -21.56 -16.36
N ASN A 180 18.26 -20.47 -17.13
CA ASN A 180 18.09 -19.10 -16.62
C ASN A 180 16.62 -18.79 -16.30
N ILE A 181 15.69 -19.36 -17.06
CA ILE A 181 14.25 -19.23 -16.78
C ILE A 181 13.90 -20.01 -15.51
N HIS A 182 14.48 -21.21 -15.35
CA HIS A 182 14.34 -22.00 -14.14
C HIS A 182 14.88 -21.25 -12.90
N GLY A 183 16.08 -20.63 -13.00
CA GLY A 183 16.63 -19.79 -11.95
C GLY A 183 15.80 -18.53 -11.66
N SER A 184 15.28 -17.89 -12.71
CA SER A 184 14.34 -16.76 -12.58
C SER A 184 13.10 -17.12 -11.76
N ALA A 185 12.57 -18.34 -11.92
CA ALA A 185 11.43 -18.81 -11.13
C ALA A 185 11.79 -18.98 -9.64
N ALA A 186 13.00 -19.46 -9.33
CA ALA A 186 13.46 -19.61 -7.95
C ALA A 186 13.54 -18.25 -7.23
N ILE A 187 14.15 -17.24 -7.86
CA ILE A 187 14.27 -15.91 -7.25
C ILE A 187 12.92 -15.17 -7.18
N ALA A 188 12.01 -15.40 -8.13
CA ALA A 188 10.64 -14.90 -8.04
C ALA A 188 9.93 -15.46 -6.80
N SER A 189 10.03 -16.78 -6.59
CA SER A 189 9.46 -17.44 -5.40
C SER A 189 10.10 -16.92 -4.10
N ALA A 190 11.42 -16.82 -4.05
CA ALA A 190 12.14 -16.34 -2.88
C ALA A 190 11.77 -14.90 -2.52
N TYR A 191 11.70 -14.00 -3.50
CA TYR A 191 11.38 -12.59 -3.25
C TYR A 191 9.89 -12.38 -2.94
N SER A 192 8.99 -13.19 -3.52
CA SER A 192 7.58 -13.22 -3.14
C SER A 192 7.41 -13.62 -1.67
N ARG A 193 8.17 -14.62 -1.20
CA ARG A 193 8.19 -15.00 0.23
C ARG A 193 8.78 -13.90 1.10
N ALA A 194 9.86 -13.25 0.64
CA ALA A 194 10.53 -12.20 1.38
C ALA A 194 9.61 -11.03 1.72
N TYR A 195 8.65 -10.70 0.85
CA TYR A 195 7.65 -9.67 1.15
C TYR A 195 6.76 -10.01 2.36
N GLU A 196 6.51 -11.30 2.63
CA GLU A 196 5.76 -11.77 3.80
C GLU A 196 6.63 -11.88 5.06
N GLU A 197 7.89 -12.29 4.90
CA GLU A 197 8.77 -12.65 6.01
C GLU A 197 9.75 -11.55 6.42
N THR A 198 9.86 -10.48 5.62
CA THR A 198 10.70 -9.31 5.92
C THR A 198 10.17 -8.02 5.26
N PHE A 199 10.87 -6.90 5.49
CA PHE A 199 10.66 -5.69 4.72
C PHE A 199 11.42 -5.77 3.40
N THR A 200 10.72 -5.73 2.27
CA THR A 200 11.30 -5.62 0.93
C THR A 200 11.10 -4.22 0.37
N LEU A 201 12.11 -3.68 -0.30
CA LEU A 201 12.01 -2.46 -1.10
C LEU A 201 12.92 -2.56 -2.32
N THR A 202 12.36 -2.32 -3.50
CA THR A 202 13.09 -2.27 -4.76
C THR A 202 13.33 -0.82 -5.19
N PHE A 203 14.56 -0.48 -5.51
CA PHE A 203 14.93 0.78 -6.13
C PHE A 203 15.40 0.55 -7.57
N VAL A 204 14.61 1.03 -8.53
CA VAL A 204 14.92 0.96 -9.96
C VAL A 204 15.85 2.12 -10.32
N SER A 205 17.15 1.83 -10.20
CA SER A 205 18.27 2.74 -10.47
C SER A 205 18.70 2.73 -11.94
N GLY A 206 18.49 1.61 -12.63
CA GLY A 206 18.68 1.46 -14.08
C GLY A 206 17.47 0.78 -14.73
N ARG A 207 17.54 0.55 -16.06
CA ARG A 207 16.53 -0.27 -16.74
C ARG A 207 16.33 -1.61 -16.03
N THR A 208 15.08 -2.06 -15.96
CA THR A 208 14.69 -3.28 -15.27
C THR A 208 13.78 -4.09 -16.17
N VAL A 209 14.19 -5.31 -16.52
CA VAL A 209 13.62 -6.07 -17.64
C VAL A 209 13.21 -7.48 -17.23
N GLY A 210 12.06 -7.95 -17.71
CA GLY A 210 11.62 -9.34 -17.56
C GLY A 210 11.51 -9.76 -16.08
N ILE A 211 12.34 -10.72 -15.66
CA ILE A 211 12.38 -11.15 -14.26
C ILE A 211 12.69 -10.01 -13.29
N GLY A 212 13.55 -9.04 -13.65
CA GLY A 212 13.81 -7.86 -12.83
C GLY A 212 12.55 -7.03 -12.59
N ALA A 213 11.67 -6.92 -13.59
CA ALA A 213 10.40 -6.20 -13.46
C ALA A 213 9.42 -6.96 -12.56
N TYR A 214 9.40 -8.29 -12.66
CA TYR A 214 8.65 -9.12 -11.71
C TYR A 214 9.18 -9.00 -10.29
N LEU A 215 10.49 -9.00 -10.06
CA LEU A 215 11.07 -8.77 -8.73
C LEU A 215 10.64 -7.41 -8.17
N ALA A 216 10.70 -6.35 -8.98
CA ALA A 216 10.20 -5.03 -8.56
C ALA A 216 8.74 -5.08 -8.08
N ARG A 217 7.87 -5.82 -8.79
CA ARG A 217 6.47 -6.00 -8.39
C ARG A 217 6.28 -6.95 -7.21
N LEU A 218 7.03 -8.05 -7.12
CA LEU A 218 6.91 -9.07 -6.06
C LEU A 218 7.41 -8.54 -4.71
N GLY A 219 8.41 -7.65 -4.72
CA GLY A 219 8.82 -6.91 -3.52
C GLY A 219 7.85 -5.79 -3.13
N ILE A 220 6.86 -5.51 -3.99
CA ILE A 220 5.77 -4.53 -3.88
C ILE A 220 6.23 -3.08 -3.75
N ARG A 221 6.98 -2.73 -2.70
CA ARG A 221 7.46 -1.38 -2.43
C ARG A 221 8.52 -1.00 -3.45
N CYS A 222 8.20 -0.05 -4.32
CA CYS A 222 9.06 0.31 -5.44
C CYS A 222 9.30 1.82 -5.53
N ILE A 223 10.58 2.19 -5.62
CA ILE A 223 11.05 3.55 -5.95
C ILE A 223 11.61 3.50 -7.37
N GLN A 224 11.18 4.41 -8.24
CA GLN A 224 11.62 4.46 -9.64
C GLN A 224 12.31 5.78 -9.95
N ARG A 225 13.48 5.72 -10.60
CA ARG A 225 14.05 6.92 -11.21
C ARG A 225 13.25 7.40 -12.39
N ILE A 226 13.11 8.72 -12.53
CA ILE A 226 12.26 9.32 -13.56
C ILE A 226 12.71 9.00 -15.00
N ASP A 227 13.99 8.66 -15.17
CA ASP A 227 14.63 8.38 -16.46
C ASP A 227 14.84 6.87 -16.73
N GLN A 228 14.29 5.98 -15.90
CA GLN A 228 14.52 4.53 -16.00
C GLN A 228 13.23 3.73 -16.22
N PRO A 229 13.21 2.74 -17.14
CA PRO A 229 12.01 1.95 -17.43
C PRO A 229 11.94 0.64 -16.63
N ILE A 230 10.72 0.22 -16.30
CA ILE A 230 10.37 -1.13 -15.84
C ILE A 230 9.57 -1.82 -16.96
N ILE A 231 10.10 -2.86 -17.59
CA ILE A 231 9.48 -3.48 -18.77
C ILE A 231 9.57 -5.00 -18.74
N LEU A 232 8.65 -5.67 -19.44
CA LEU A 232 8.78 -7.12 -19.70
C LEU A 232 9.57 -7.36 -20.97
N THR A 233 9.15 -6.71 -22.07
CA THR A 233 9.73 -6.86 -23.40
C THR A 233 10.13 -5.50 -23.96
N GLY A 234 11.28 -5.45 -24.64
CA GLY A 234 11.77 -4.23 -25.28
C GLY A 234 10.90 -3.77 -26.45
N PHE A 235 10.81 -2.45 -26.66
CA PHE A 235 9.91 -1.87 -27.66
C PHE A 235 10.21 -2.33 -29.09
N SER A 236 11.50 -2.50 -29.44
CA SER A 236 11.91 -2.95 -30.77
C SER A 236 11.45 -4.38 -31.06
N ALA A 237 11.42 -5.25 -30.04
CA ALA A 237 10.91 -6.61 -30.19
C ALA A 237 9.39 -6.63 -30.40
N LEU A 238 8.65 -5.76 -29.71
CA LEU A 238 7.21 -5.57 -29.92
C LEU A 238 6.90 -5.06 -31.33
N ASN A 239 7.64 -4.05 -31.81
CA ASN A 239 7.46 -3.53 -33.17
C ASN A 239 7.73 -4.61 -34.23
N LYS A 240 8.77 -5.43 -34.05
CA LYS A 240 9.08 -6.56 -34.94
C LYS A 240 7.95 -7.59 -34.94
N LEU A 241 7.38 -7.90 -33.79
CA LEU A 241 6.23 -8.81 -33.67
C LEU A 241 4.98 -8.26 -34.36
N LEU A 242 4.73 -6.96 -34.22
CA LEU A 242 3.57 -6.28 -34.82
C LEU A 242 3.75 -5.96 -36.31
N GLY A 243 4.96 -6.12 -36.85
CA GLY A 243 5.29 -5.80 -38.24
C GLY A 243 5.28 -4.31 -38.59
N ARG A 244 5.24 -3.43 -37.58
CA ARG A 244 5.22 -1.96 -37.74
C ARG A 244 5.77 -1.24 -36.52
N GLU A 245 6.21 0.00 -36.70
CA GLU A 245 6.75 0.84 -35.62
C GLU A 245 5.62 1.46 -34.78
N VAL A 246 5.17 0.73 -33.76
CA VAL A 246 4.11 1.17 -32.84
C VAL A 246 4.67 2.00 -31.67
N TYR A 247 5.77 1.54 -31.10
CA TYR A 247 6.40 2.15 -29.93
C TYR A 247 7.73 2.79 -30.28
N SER A 248 8.09 3.87 -29.59
CA SER A 248 9.29 4.67 -29.86
C SER A 248 10.39 4.55 -28.80
N SER A 249 10.06 4.09 -27.59
CA SER A 249 11.04 3.97 -26.50
C SER A 249 10.60 2.99 -25.41
N HIS A 250 11.56 2.54 -24.60
CA HIS A 250 11.26 1.78 -23.38
C HIS A 250 10.50 2.61 -22.33
N MET A 251 10.75 3.93 -22.28
CA MET A 251 10.06 4.84 -21.36
C MET A 251 8.56 4.98 -21.68
N GLN A 252 8.17 4.83 -22.95
CA GLN A 252 6.76 4.80 -23.36
C GLN A 252 6.02 3.58 -22.77
N LEU A 253 6.72 2.46 -22.59
CA LEU A 253 6.14 1.22 -22.08
C LEU A 253 6.17 1.15 -20.54
N GLY A 254 7.29 1.59 -19.95
CA GLY A 254 7.64 1.27 -18.57
C GLY A 254 8.13 2.45 -17.74
N GLY A 255 8.06 3.68 -18.26
CA GLY A 255 8.47 4.87 -17.54
C GLY A 255 7.47 5.26 -16.43
N PRO A 256 7.80 6.28 -15.63
CA PRO A 256 6.95 6.76 -14.53
C PRO A 256 5.53 7.16 -14.96
N LYS A 257 5.36 7.66 -16.19
CA LYS A 257 4.03 8.01 -16.74
C LYS A 257 3.09 6.81 -16.83
N ILE A 258 3.63 5.59 -16.80
CA ILE A 258 2.89 4.33 -16.75
C ILE A 258 2.93 3.76 -15.33
N MET A 259 4.13 3.56 -14.77
CA MET A 259 4.29 2.77 -13.54
C MET A 259 3.94 3.53 -12.25
N ALA A 260 4.12 4.85 -12.22
CA ALA A 260 3.71 5.68 -11.08
C ALA A 260 2.22 6.05 -11.14
N THR A 261 1.56 5.83 -12.28
CA THR A 261 0.14 6.15 -12.52
C THR A 261 -0.77 4.93 -12.49
N ASN A 262 -0.21 3.72 -12.30
CA ASN A 262 -0.95 2.46 -12.26
C ASN A 262 -0.77 1.65 -10.95
N GLY A 263 -0.01 2.15 -9.97
CA GLY A 263 0.18 1.50 -8.68
C GLY A 263 1.32 0.48 -8.60
N VAL A 264 2.17 0.37 -9.63
CA VAL A 264 3.40 -0.44 -9.55
C VAL A 264 4.47 0.28 -8.73
N VAL A 265 4.58 1.60 -8.89
CA VAL A 265 5.61 2.43 -8.24
C VAL A 265 5.00 3.32 -7.17
N HIS A 266 5.56 3.25 -5.97
CA HIS A 266 5.15 4.07 -4.82
C HIS A 266 5.71 5.48 -4.90
N LEU A 267 6.97 5.63 -5.34
CA LEU A 267 7.69 6.91 -5.38
C LEU A 267 8.52 7.04 -6.64
N THR A 268 8.58 8.25 -7.17
CA THR A 268 9.50 8.60 -8.26
C THR A 268 10.58 9.57 -7.77
N VAL A 269 11.82 9.39 -8.23
CA VAL A 269 12.97 10.20 -7.79
C VAL A 269 13.79 10.70 -9.00
N PRO A 270 14.44 11.87 -8.89
CA PRO A 270 15.20 12.43 -10.00
C PRO A 270 16.48 11.66 -10.32
N ASP A 271 17.14 11.10 -9.29
CA ASP A 271 18.45 10.47 -9.40
C ASP A 271 18.68 9.41 -8.30
N ASP A 272 19.84 8.76 -8.32
CA ASP A 272 20.20 7.70 -7.37
C ASP A 272 20.34 8.19 -5.94
N LEU A 273 20.82 9.42 -5.72
CA LEU A 273 20.97 10.00 -4.39
C LEU A 273 19.58 10.27 -3.78
N GLY A 274 18.65 10.80 -4.57
CA GLY A 274 17.25 10.95 -4.21
C GLY A 274 16.59 9.60 -3.92
N GLY A 275 16.94 8.56 -4.70
CA GLY A 275 16.55 7.18 -4.44
C GLY A 275 16.98 6.70 -3.06
N VAL A 276 18.29 6.68 -2.80
CA VAL A 276 18.87 6.26 -1.51
C VAL A 276 18.33 7.08 -0.34
N SER A 277 18.16 8.40 -0.51
CA SER A 277 17.57 9.26 0.52
C SER A 277 16.15 8.86 0.87
N ASN A 278 15.33 8.49 -0.12
CA ASN A 278 13.97 8.00 0.11
C ASN A 278 13.95 6.58 0.69
N ILE A 279 14.91 5.72 0.36
CA ILE A 279 15.07 4.40 1.02
C ILE A 279 15.29 4.60 2.52
N LEU A 280 16.25 5.45 2.91
CA LEU A 280 16.55 5.74 4.31
C LEU A 280 15.36 6.41 5.01
N ARG A 281 14.68 7.36 4.35
CA ARG A 281 13.48 7.99 4.89
C ARG A 281 12.37 6.96 5.13
N TRP A 282 12.14 6.04 4.20
CA TRP A 282 11.15 4.97 4.36
C TRP A 282 11.53 4.03 5.51
N LEU A 283 12.79 3.62 5.60
CA LEU A 283 13.29 2.79 6.70
C LEU A 283 13.12 3.46 8.08
N SER A 284 13.08 4.80 8.15
CA SER A 284 12.86 5.52 9.42
C SER A 284 11.49 5.29 10.06
N TYR A 285 10.53 4.71 9.33
CA TYR A 285 9.23 4.28 9.86
C TYR A 285 9.20 2.78 10.18
N VAL A 286 10.17 2.00 9.68
CA VAL A 286 10.15 0.54 9.69
C VAL A 286 11.02 0.00 10.84
N PRO A 287 10.51 -0.95 11.65
CA PRO A 287 11.31 -1.65 12.66
C PRO A 287 12.65 -2.18 12.13
N ALA A 288 13.64 -2.35 13.02
CA ALA A 288 14.94 -2.90 12.64
C ALA A 288 14.85 -4.34 12.09
N ASN A 289 13.84 -5.09 12.53
CA ASN A 289 13.49 -6.43 12.06
C ASN A 289 11.97 -6.61 12.12
N ILE A 290 11.41 -7.47 11.25
CA ILE A 290 9.95 -7.71 11.27
C ILE A 290 9.50 -8.26 12.64
N GLY A 291 8.37 -7.75 13.15
CA GLY A 291 7.86 -8.07 14.48
C GLY A 291 8.60 -7.40 15.65
N GLY A 292 9.67 -6.64 15.38
CA GLY A 292 10.36 -5.82 16.38
C GLY A 292 9.55 -4.58 16.82
N PRO A 293 10.08 -3.81 17.79
CA PRO A 293 9.44 -2.58 18.25
C PRO A 293 9.43 -1.50 17.15
N LEU A 294 8.42 -0.63 17.19
CA LEU A 294 8.35 0.54 16.30
C LEU A 294 9.52 1.50 16.56
N PRO A 295 10.09 2.12 15.51
CA PRO A 295 11.14 3.14 15.65
C PRO A 295 10.57 4.48 16.16
N ILE A 296 10.16 4.52 17.43
CA ILE A 296 9.64 5.73 18.07
C ILE A 296 10.81 6.69 18.33
N THR A 297 10.73 7.88 17.74
CA THR A 297 11.74 8.95 17.91
C THR A 297 11.20 10.08 18.76
N LYS A 298 12.07 10.86 19.43
CA LYS A 298 11.63 12.09 20.08
C LYS A 298 11.22 13.12 19.02
N SER A 299 9.96 13.58 19.04
CA SER A 299 9.49 14.60 18.10
C SER A 299 9.97 16.00 18.50
N LEU A 300 10.29 16.83 17.50
CA LEU A 300 10.49 18.26 17.67
C LEU A 300 9.17 19.03 17.62
N ASP A 301 8.11 18.40 17.11
CA ASP A 301 6.77 18.97 17.01
C ASP A 301 5.98 18.64 18.30
N PRO A 302 5.61 19.64 19.14
CA PRO A 302 4.97 19.38 20.42
C PRO A 302 3.72 18.50 20.29
N ILE A 303 3.54 17.58 21.21
CA ILE A 303 2.39 16.68 21.25
C ILE A 303 1.11 17.45 21.60
N ASP A 304 1.21 18.37 22.55
CA ASP A 304 0.06 19.11 23.11
C ASP A 304 -0.33 20.35 22.32
N ARG A 305 0.29 20.60 21.15
CA ARG A 305 -0.18 21.70 20.29
C ARG A 305 -1.55 21.36 19.70
N PRO A 306 -2.41 22.36 19.47
CA PRO A 306 -3.62 22.14 18.70
C PRO A 306 -3.31 21.86 17.22
N VAL A 307 -4.27 21.23 16.54
CA VAL A 307 -4.31 21.20 15.08
C VAL A 307 -4.77 22.58 14.60
N ALA A 308 -3.86 23.34 14.01
CA ALA A 308 -4.09 24.74 13.64
C ALA A 308 -4.67 24.90 12.23
N TYR A 309 -4.48 23.92 11.34
CA TYR A 309 -5.24 23.87 10.09
C TYR A 309 -6.71 23.57 10.40
N ILE A 310 -7.64 24.44 10.05
CA ILE A 310 -9.08 24.24 10.26
C ILE A 310 -9.78 24.21 8.90
N PRO A 311 -10.39 23.08 8.49
CA PRO A 311 -11.15 23.04 7.25
C PRO A 311 -12.45 23.84 7.40
N GLU A 312 -12.71 24.75 6.46
CA GLU A 312 -13.95 25.55 6.46
C GLU A 312 -15.15 24.76 5.93
N ASN A 313 -15.06 24.28 4.68
CA ASN A 313 -16.13 23.56 3.99
C ASN A 313 -15.72 22.14 3.58
N THR A 314 -14.46 21.99 3.15
CA THR A 314 -13.90 20.72 2.70
C THR A 314 -12.55 20.50 3.37
N CYS A 315 -12.29 19.28 3.79
CA CYS A 315 -11.03 18.88 4.40
C CYS A 315 -10.02 18.49 3.31
N ASP A 316 -8.99 19.32 3.10
CA ASP A 316 -7.86 18.95 2.25
C ASP A 316 -7.07 17.85 2.98
N PRO A 317 -6.92 16.66 2.38
CA PRO A 317 -6.25 15.54 3.04
C PRO A 317 -4.78 15.82 3.37
N ARG A 318 -4.04 16.54 2.51
CA ARG A 318 -2.62 16.82 2.74
C ARG A 318 -2.43 17.87 3.81
N ALA A 319 -3.26 18.91 3.82
CA ALA A 319 -3.25 19.92 4.88
C ALA A 319 -3.69 19.33 6.23
N ALA A 320 -4.68 18.44 6.23
CA ALA A 320 -5.09 17.70 7.43
C ALA A 320 -3.94 16.87 8.02
N ILE A 321 -3.11 16.28 7.16
CA ILE A 321 -1.99 15.45 7.59
C ILE A 321 -0.80 16.30 8.04
N SER A 322 -0.27 17.13 7.14
CA SER A 322 1.03 17.81 7.26
C SER A 322 0.95 19.27 7.69
N GLY A 323 -0.26 19.84 7.71
CA GLY A 323 -0.45 21.28 7.80
C GLY A 323 -0.23 22.00 6.46
N ILE A 324 -0.44 23.31 6.48
CA ILE A 324 -0.29 24.19 5.32
C ILE A 324 0.24 25.55 5.76
N ASP A 325 0.98 26.24 4.91
CA ASP A 325 1.37 27.63 5.17
C ASP A 325 0.22 28.58 4.80
N ASP A 326 -0.11 29.51 5.69
CA ASP A 326 -1.10 30.54 5.40
C ASP A 326 -0.56 31.61 4.42
N SER A 327 -1.39 32.59 4.07
CA SER A 327 -1.01 33.68 3.16
C SER A 327 0.16 34.54 3.66
N GLN A 328 0.52 34.45 4.94
CA GLN A 328 1.63 35.18 5.57
C GLN A 328 2.86 34.29 5.77
N GLY A 329 2.83 33.03 5.32
CA GLY A 329 3.91 32.06 5.48
C GLY A 329 3.98 31.44 6.88
N LYS A 330 2.95 31.61 7.71
CA LYS A 330 2.86 30.94 9.01
C LYS A 330 2.30 29.53 8.79
N TRP A 331 3.04 28.54 9.25
CA TRP A 331 2.61 27.15 9.21
C TRP A 331 1.43 26.90 10.15
N LEU A 332 0.30 26.47 9.58
CA LEU A 332 -0.88 25.96 10.26
C LEU A 332 -0.75 24.44 10.36
N GLY A 333 -0.27 23.96 11.51
CA GLY A 333 0.04 22.54 11.71
C GLY A 333 -1.17 21.61 11.57
N GLY A 334 -0.97 20.51 10.85
CA GLY A 334 -1.93 19.41 10.71
C GLY A 334 -1.90 18.46 11.92
N MET A 335 -2.54 17.30 11.77
CA MET A 335 -2.66 16.30 12.84
C MET A 335 -1.32 15.62 13.16
N PHE A 336 -0.49 15.36 12.14
CA PHE A 336 0.78 14.66 12.28
C PHE A 336 1.96 15.64 12.42
N ASP A 337 3.12 15.08 12.73
CA ASP A 337 4.35 15.84 12.97
C ASP A 337 4.79 16.54 11.68
N LYS A 338 5.22 17.81 11.82
CA LYS A 338 5.79 18.58 10.71
C LYS A 338 6.87 17.80 9.96
N ASP A 339 6.83 17.86 8.63
CA ASP A 339 7.78 17.24 7.70
C ASP A 339 7.91 15.70 7.83
N SER A 340 7.01 15.06 8.59
CA SER A 340 7.04 13.61 8.80
C SER A 340 6.25 12.83 7.75
N PHE A 341 5.40 13.47 6.95
CA PHE A 341 4.60 12.77 5.96
C PHE A 341 5.39 12.47 4.68
N VAL A 342 5.35 11.22 4.24
CA VAL A 342 5.83 10.75 2.94
C VAL A 342 4.65 10.10 2.22
N GLU A 343 4.10 10.83 1.25
CA GLU A 343 3.06 10.31 0.37
C GLU A 343 3.61 9.21 -0.53
N THR A 344 2.83 8.16 -0.74
CA THR A 344 3.13 7.06 -1.67
C THR A 344 1.96 6.85 -2.61
N PHE A 345 2.24 6.43 -3.84
CA PHE A 345 1.27 6.31 -4.94
C PHE A 345 0.62 7.64 -5.33
N GLU A 346 1.32 8.76 -5.21
CA GLU A 346 0.78 10.09 -5.56
C GLU A 346 0.24 10.17 -7.00
N GLY A 347 0.90 9.48 -7.94
CA GLY A 347 0.52 9.48 -9.35
C GLY A 347 -0.73 8.64 -9.67
N TRP A 348 -1.14 7.72 -8.80
CA TRP A 348 -2.19 6.73 -9.05
C TRP A 348 -3.39 6.91 -8.10
N ALA A 349 -4.59 6.72 -8.65
CA ALA A 349 -5.86 6.73 -7.91
C ALA A 349 -5.97 7.92 -6.93
N LYS A 350 -5.85 9.13 -7.49
CA LYS A 350 -5.66 10.39 -6.77
C LYS A 350 -6.82 10.81 -5.87
N THR A 351 -7.96 10.11 -5.91
CA THR A 351 -9.08 10.34 -5.00
C THR A 351 -8.81 9.86 -3.57
N VAL A 352 -7.73 9.09 -3.35
CA VAL A 352 -7.25 8.67 -2.04
C VAL A 352 -5.77 9.01 -1.90
N VAL A 353 -5.39 9.56 -0.75
CA VAL A 353 -4.02 9.89 -0.36
C VAL A 353 -3.54 8.84 0.63
N THR A 354 -2.37 8.26 0.38
CA THR A 354 -1.78 7.20 1.23
C THR A 354 -0.33 7.50 1.52
N GLY A 355 0.13 7.28 2.75
CA GLY A 355 1.53 7.50 3.08
C GLY A 355 1.89 7.15 4.51
N ARG A 356 3.11 7.49 4.91
CA ARG A 356 3.62 7.29 6.27
C ARG A 356 3.84 8.64 6.93
N ALA A 357 3.47 8.75 8.21
CA ALA A 357 3.69 9.94 9.01
C ALA A 357 4.24 9.56 10.39
N LYS A 358 4.51 10.57 11.23
CA LYS A 358 4.75 10.38 12.67
C LYS A 358 3.72 11.17 13.48
N LEU A 359 3.23 10.58 14.58
CA LEU A 359 2.40 11.27 15.57
C LEU A 359 3.15 11.29 16.89
N GLY A 360 3.67 12.46 17.29
CA GLY A 360 4.55 12.59 18.45
C GLY A 360 5.77 11.66 18.35
N GLY A 361 6.28 11.46 17.13
CA GLY A 361 7.42 10.61 16.83
C GLY A 361 7.12 9.12 16.67
N ILE A 362 5.87 8.67 16.89
CA ILE A 362 5.42 7.30 16.63
C ILE A 362 5.11 7.15 15.14
N PRO A 363 5.76 6.23 14.40
CA PRO A 363 5.49 6.03 12.98
C PRO A 363 4.12 5.37 12.75
N VAL A 364 3.39 5.84 11.75
CA VAL A 364 2.04 5.38 11.41
C VAL A 364 1.80 5.40 9.91
N GLY A 365 0.95 4.48 9.43
CA GLY A 365 0.35 4.55 8.10
C GLY A 365 -0.86 5.45 8.11
N VAL A 366 -1.04 6.25 7.04
CA VAL A 366 -2.14 7.21 6.92
C VAL A 366 -2.86 7.01 5.58
N ILE A 367 -4.19 6.94 5.64
CA ILE A 367 -5.09 6.95 4.50
C ILE A 367 -6.05 8.12 4.68
N ALA A 368 -6.12 9.01 3.70
CA ALA A 368 -7.00 10.17 3.70
C ALA A 368 -7.69 10.33 2.34
N VAL A 369 -8.77 11.12 2.28
CA VAL A 369 -9.63 11.19 1.10
C VAL A 369 -9.54 12.57 0.46
N GLU A 370 -9.37 12.59 -0.84
CA GLU A 370 -9.45 13.81 -1.62
C GLU A 370 -10.92 14.26 -1.72
N THR A 371 -11.13 15.57 -1.58
CA THR A 371 -12.47 16.18 -1.66
C THR A 371 -12.72 16.82 -3.03
N GLN A 372 -11.67 17.18 -3.75
CA GLN A 372 -11.79 17.74 -5.09
C GLN A 372 -12.00 16.65 -6.15
N THR A 373 -12.64 17.03 -7.26
CA THR A 373 -12.72 16.15 -8.44
C THR A 373 -11.34 16.00 -9.04
N MET A 374 -10.86 14.76 -9.13
CA MET A 374 -9.58 14.41 -9.73
C MET A 374 -9.77 13.96 -11.18
N MET A 375 -8.83 14.33 -12.05
CA MET A 375 -8.83 13.89 -13.44
C MET A 375 -7.92 12.67 -13.59
N GLN A 376 -8.50 11.54 -14.00
CA GLN A 376 -7.75 10.35 -14.38
C GLN A 376 -7.41 10.42 -15.88
N LEU A 377 -6.12 10.47 -16.19
CA LEU A 377 -5.63 10.42 -17.56
C LEU A 377 -5.50 8.97 -18.00
N VAL A 378 -6.26 8.57 -19.01
CA VAL A 378 -6.14 7.28 -19.69
C VAL A 378 -5.36 7.52 -20.99
N PRO A 379 -4.12 7.00 -21.11
CA PRO A 379 -3.32 7.24 -22.30
C PRO A 379 -3.94 6.57 -23.54
N ALA A 380 -3.71 7.14 -24.72
CA ALA A 380 -4.03 6.47 -25.97
C ALA A 380 -3.21 5.18 -26.09
N ASP A 381 -3.80 4.15 -26.71
CA ASP A 381 -3.08 2.93 -27.07
C ASP A 381 -2.44 3.11 -28.45
N PRO A 382 -1.09 3.21 -28.56
CA PRO A 382 -0.43 3.38 -29.84
C PRO A 382 -0.68 2.22 -30.82
N GLY A 383 -1.05 1.03 -30.31
CA GLY A 383 -1.40 -0.13 -31.12
C GLY A 383 -2.77 -0.01 -31.81
N GLN A 384 -3.62 0.93 -31.36
CA GLN A 384 -4.99 1.12 -31.86
C GLN A 384 -5.13 2.52 -32.48
N PRO A 385 -5.20 2.64 -33.82
CA PRO A 385 -5.21 3.95 -34.50
C PRO A 385 -6.33 4.90 -34.07
N ASP A 386 -7.50 4.36 -33.70
CA ASP A 386 -8.67 5.16 -33.29
C ASP A 386 -8.65 5.52 -31.78
N SER A 387 -7.63 5.06 -31.05
CA SER A 387 -7.45 5.37 -29.64
C SER A 387 -6.95 6.79 -29.46
N HIS A 388 -7.50 7.48 -28.46
CA HIS A 388 -7.11 8.83 -28.10
C HIS A 388 -7.03 8.92 -26.58
N GLU A 389 -6.20 9.85 -26.10
CA GLU A 389 -6.09 10.13 -24.67
C GLU A 389 -7.45 10.61 -24.14
N ARG A 390 -7.85 10.09 -22.99
CA ARG A 390 -9.10 10.46 -22.33
C ARG A 390 -8.82 10.97 -20.93
N SER A 391 -9.52 12.04 -20.56
CA SER A 391 -9.49 12.58 -19.21
C SER A 391 -10.83 12.30 -18.55
N VAL A 392 -10.83 11.40 -17.56
CA VAL A 392 -12.03 10.93 -16.88
C VAL A 392 -12.16 11.62 -15.52
N PRO A 393 -13.22 12.39 -15.26
CA PRO A 393 -13.43 12.97 -13.94
C PRO A 393 -13.79 11.89 -12.92
N ARG A 394 -13.15 11.96 -11.76
CA ARG A 394 -13.40 11.12 -10.59
C ARG A 394 -13.76 12.04 -9.44
N ALA A 395 -15.02 11.98 -8.99
CA ALA A 395 -15.49 12.81 -7.89
C ALA A 395 -14.68 12.55 -6.61
N GLY A 396 -14.39 13.61 -5.85
CA GLY A 396 -13.84 13.46 -4.50
C GLY A 396 -14.82 12.72 -3.59
N GLN A 397 -14.31 12.21 -2.46
CA GLN A 397 -15.09 11.47 -1.46
C GLN A 397 -15.76 10.18 -1.99
N VAL A 398 -15.31 9.63 -3.12
CA VAL A 398 -15.87 8.41 -3.72
C VAL A 398 -14.77 7.39 -3.95
N TRP A 399 -15.01 6.14 -3.55
CA TRP A 399 -14.17 5.01 -3.96
C TRP A 399 -14.50 4.55 -5.38
N PHE A 400 -13.46 4.45 -6.20
CA PHE A 400 -13.45 3.89 -7.54
C PHE A 400 -12.59 2.61 -7.54
N PRO A 401 -12.62 1.77 -8.60
CA PRO A 401 -11.88 0.51 -8.60
C PRO A 401 -10.39 0.69 -8.28
N ASP A 402 -9.79 1.73 -8.83
CA ASP A 402 -8.39 2.10 -8.60
C ASP A 402 -8.15 2.57 -7.16
N SER A 403 -8.98 3.46 -6.62
CA SER A 403 -8.77 4.00 -5.26
C SER A 403 -9.13 3.02 -4.15
N ALA A 404 -10.08 2.11 -4.39
CA ALA A 404 -10.33 0.97 -3.50
C ALA A 404 -9.13 0.01 -3.48
N THR A 405 -8.56 -0.29 -4.66
CA THR A 405 -7.33 -1.13 -4.77
C THR A 405 -6.13 -0.45 -4.10
N LYS A 406 -5.93 0.86 -4.30
CA LYS A 406 -4.88 1.65 -3.64
C LYS A 406 -5.02 1.62 -2.11
N THR A 407 -6.25 1.79 -1.62
CA THR A 407 -6.57 1.72 -0.18
C THR A 407 -6.18 0.36 0.39
N ALA A 408 -6.63 -0.72 -0.25
CA ALA A 408 -6.34 -2.09 0.17
C ALA A 408 -4.84 -2.40 0.14
N GLN A 409 -4.13 -2.02 -0.93
CA GLN A 409 -2.68 -2.20 -1.05
C GLN A 409 -1.91 -1.44 0.05
N ALA A 410 -2.31 -0.20 0.36
CA ALA A 410 -1.68 0.58 1.42
C ALA A 410 -1.86 -0.06 2.80
N MET A 411 -3.07 -0.51 3.14
CA MET A 411 -3.34 -1.25 4.38
C MET A 411 -2.45 -2.49 4.49
N LEU A 412 -2.35 -3.24 3.39
CA LEU A 412 -1.56 -4.46 3.34
C LEU A 412 -0.05 -4.18 3.57
N ASP A 413 0.49 -3.13 2.95
CA ASP A 413 1.89 -2.70 3.14
C ASP A 413 2.15 -2.24 4.59
N PHE A 414 1.27 -1.41 5.15
CA PHE A 414 1.40 -0.89 6.51
C PHE A 414 1.31 -2.01 7.57
N ASN A 415 0.41 -2.98 7.38
CA ASN A 415 0.28 -4.12 8.28
C ASN A 415 1.56 -4.97 8.32
N ARG A 416 2.16 -5.21 7.14
CA ARG A 416 3.44 -5.94 7.01
C ARG A 416 4.62 -5.17 7.58
N GLU A 417 4.57 -3.85 7.57
CA GLU A 417 5.57 -3.00 8.23
C GLU A 417 5.39 -2.91 9.75
N GLY A 418 4.28 -3.43 10.28
CA GLY A 418 3.97 -3.34 11.70
C GLY A 418 3.47 -1.97 12.14
N LEU A 419 2.98 -1.14 11.21
CA LEU A 419 2.55 0.23 11.49
C LEU A 419 1.11 0.28 12.02
N PRO A 420 0.83 1.08 13.06
CA PRO A 420 -0.53 1.52 13.36
C PRO A 420 -1.13 2.31 12.18
N LEU A 421 -2.44 2.26 12.03
CA LEU A 421 -3.15 2.85 10.89
C LEU A 421 -4.05 4.01 11.33
N PHE A 422 -4.02 5.11 10.59
CA PHE A 422 -5.01 6.18 10.65
C PHE A 422 -5.76 6.28 9.33
N ILE A 423 -7.07 6.18 9.39
CA ILE A 423 -7.99 6.44 8.28
C ILE A 423 -8.74 7.72 8.59
N LEU A 424 -8.36 8.81 7.93
CA LEU A 424 -9.09 10.07 7.94
C LEU A 424 -10.28 9.95 6.97
N ALA A 425 -11.37 9.38 7.48
CA ALA A 425 -12.51 8.92 6.69
C ALA A 425 -13.37 10.09 6.22
N ASN A 426 -13.56 10.20 4.91
CA ASN A 426 -14.38 11.23 4.29
C ASN A 426 -14.97 10.73 2.95
N TRP A 427 -15.79 9.67 3.01
CA TRP A 427 -16.39 9.04 1.83
C TRP A 427 -17.92 9.07 1.85
N ARG A 428 -18.49 9.51 0.73
CA ARG A 428 -19.93 9.46 0.41
C ARG A 428 -20.38 8.06 -0.05
N GLY A 429 -19.43 7.21 -0.44
CA GLY A 429 -19.71 5.83 -0.83
C GLY A 429 -18.74 5.29 -1.88
N PHE A 430 -19.15 4.17 -2.48
CA PHE A 430 -18.51 3.59 -3.66
C PHE A 430 -19.22 4.10 -4.92
N SER A 431 -18.48 4.24 -6.02
CA SER A 431 -19.10 4.51 -7.32
C SER A 431 -19.98 3.32 -7.73
N GLY A 432 -21.28 3.58 -7.87
CA GLY A 432 -22.29 2.61 -8.32
C GLY A 432 -22.59 2.65 -9.81
N GLY A 433 -21.79 3.40 -10.60
CA GLY A 433 -22.00 3.51 -12.04
C GLY A 433 -21.72 2.20 -12.79
N GLN A 434 -22.41 1.97 -13.91
CA GLN A 434 -22.28 0.74 -14.70
C GLN A 434 -20.83 0.41 -15.07
N ARG A 435 -20.04 1.42 -15.48
CA ARG A 435 -18.63 1.24 -15.84
C ARG A 435 -17.81 0.75 -14.65
N ASP A 436 -17.94 1.39 -13.49
CA ASP A 436 -17.10 1.08 -12.34
C ASP A 436 -17.49 -0.27 -11.71
N LEU A 437 -18.77 -0.68 -11.82
CA LEU A 437 -19.22 -2.04 -11.53
C LEU A 437 -18.60 -3.07 -12.49
N PHE A 438 -18.56 -2.76 -13.79
CA PHE A 438 -17.91 -3.60 -14.80
C PHE A 438 -16.38 -3.71 -14.58
N GLU A 439 -15.73 -2.62 -14.17
CA GLU A 439 -14.30 -2.56 -13.83
C GLU A 439 -13.97 -3.24 -12.48
N GLY A 440 -14.97 -3.75 -11.77
CA GLY A 440 -14.77 -4.60 -10.59
C GLY A 440 -14.62 -3.85 -9.25
N ILE A 441 -15.35 -2.74 -9.06
CA ILE A 441 -15.37 -2.00 -7.78
C ILE A 441 -15.74 -2.88 -6.58
N LEU A 442 -16.60 -3.90 -6.75
CA LEU A 442 -16.99 -4.79 -5.66
C LEU A 442 -15.84 -5.72 -5.24
N GLN A 443 -15.08 -6.24 -6.21
CA GLN A 443 -13.87 -7.02 -5.96
C GLN A 443 -12.86 -6.15 -5.21
N ALA A 444 -12.58 -4.95 -5.72
CA ALA A 444 -11.65 -4.02 -5.06
C ALA A 444 -12.10 -3.65 -3.64
N GLY A 445 -13.38 -3.29 -3.46
CA GLY A 445 -13.94 -2.93 -2.15
C GLY A 445 -13.91 -4.08 -1.13
N SER A 446 -14.11 -5.32 -1.56
CA SER A 446 -14.05 -6.49 -0.67
C SER A 446 -12.66 -6.70 -0.05
N THR A 447 -11.59 -6.36 -0.78
CA THR A 447 -10.22 -6.49 -0.27
C THR A 447 -9.89 -5.51 0.86
N ILE A 448 -10.60 -4.38 0.96
CA ILE A 448 -10.48 -3.45 2.11
C ILE A 448 -10.92 -4.18 3.40
N VAL A 449 -12.05 -4.89 3.35
CA VAL A 449 -12.56 -5.67 4.50
C VAL A 449 -11.58 -6.78 4.87
N GLU A 450 -11.05 -7.51 3.88
CA GLU A 450 -10.10 -8.60 4.13
C GLU A 450 -8.84 -8.10 4.82
N ASN A 451 -8.25 -7.01 4.32
CA ASN A 451 -7.02 -6.44 4.88
C ASN A 451 -7.23 -5.84 6.26
N LEU A 452 -8.36 -5.18 6.52
CA LEU A 452 -8.69 -4.68 7.87
C LEU A 452 -8.99 -5.80 8.86
N ARG A 453 -9.66 -6.88 8.42
CA ARG A 453 -9.95 -8.06 9.25
C ARG A 453 -8.66 -8.72 9.76
N THR A 454 -7.61 -8.74 8.94
CA THR A 454 -6.31 -9.33 9.28
C THR A 454 -5.26 -8.30 9.71
N TYR A 455 -5.66 -7.04 9.92
CA TYR A 455 -4.76 -6.00 10.42
C TYR A 455 -4.33 -6.32 11.85
N ASN A 456 -3.03 -6.26 12.15
CA ASN A 456 -2.49 -6.77 13.41
C ASN A 456 -2.09 -5.68 14.41
N GLN A 457 -2.16 -4.41 14.01
CA GLN A 457 -1.80 -3.25 14.82
C GLN A 457 -3.02 -2.37 15.13
N PRO A 458 -2.92 -1.41 16.05
CA PRO A 458 -4.01 -0.47 16.31
C PRO A 458 -4.39 0.30 15.04
N ALA A 459 -5.68 0.45 14.80
CA ALA A 459 -6.22 1.19 13.67
C ALA A 459 -7.29 2.18 14.14
N PHE A 460 -7.19 3.42 13.68
CA PHE A 460 -8.09 4.51 14.03
C PHE A 460 -8.83 4.97 12.79
N VAL A 461 -10.16 4.89 12.83
CA VAL A 461 -11.03 5.52 11.84
C VAL A 461 -11.53 6.81 12.46
N TYR A 462 -11.12 7.94 11.92
CA TYR A 462 -11.55 9.25 12.40
C TYR A 462 -12.26 9.97 11.26
N ILE A 463 -13.50 10.40 11.48
CA ILE A 463 -14.25 11.26 10.55
C ILE A 463 -13.90 12.73 10.87
N PRO A 464 -13.07 13.42 10.06
CA PRO A 464 -12.59 14.76 10.36
C PRO A 464 -13.68 15.84 10.42
N LYS A 465 -13.27 17.06 10.75
CA LYS A 465 -14.14 18.24 10.65
C LYS A 465 -14.64 18.43 9.22
N ALA A 466 -15.94 18.74 9.10
CA ALA A 466 -16.65 18.90 7.83
C ALA A 466 -16.58 17.67 6.90
N ALA A 467 -16.24 16.50 7.43
CA ALA A 467 -16.21 15.26 6.67
C ALA A 467 -17.48 14.42 6.87
N GLU A 468 -17.67 13.45 5.98
CA GLU A 468 -18.76 12.50 6.09
C GLU A 468 -18.37 11.06 5.78
N LEU A 469 -19.08 10.12 6.39
CA LEU A 469 -18.93 8.69 6.11
C LEU A 469 -20.30 8.06 5.88
N ARG A 470 -20.52 7.51 4.69
CA ARG A 470 -21.86 7.10 4.25
C ARG A 470 -21.91 5.66 3.72
N GLY A 471 -23.06 5.03 3.90
CA GLY A 471 -23.46 3.80 3.22
C GLY A 471 -22.39 2.71 3.21
N GLY A 472 -22.12 2.17 2.03
CA GLY A 472 -21.13 1.10 1.85
C GLY A 472 -19.71 1.47 2.27
N ALA A 473 -19.34 2.76 2.21
CA ALA A 473 -18.02 3.19 2.64
C ALA A 473 -17.82 3.03 4.15
N TRP A 474 -18.87 3.26 4.96
CA TRP A 474 -18.82 2.95 6.40
C TRP A 474 -18.66 1.45 6.61
N VAL A 475 -19.45 0.64 5.91
CA VAL A 475 -19.48 -0.83 6.10
C VAL A 475 -18.09 -1.44 6.02
N VAL A 476 -17.26 -1.02 5.06
CA VAL A 476 -15.95 -1.64 4.81
C VAL A 476 -14.82 -1.20 5.75
N ILE A 477 -15.04 -0.20 6.61
CA ILE A 477 -14.06 0.28 7.60
C ILE A 477 -14.59 0.29 9.03
N ASP A 478 -15.77 -0.30 9.28
CA ASP A 478 -16.38 -0.31 10.60
C ASP A 478 -15.54 -1.12 11.61
N SER A 479 -15.55 -0.66 12.87
CA SER A 479 -14.86 -1.34 13.98
C SER A 479 -15.22 -2.82 14.15
N LYS A 480 -16.43 -3.24 13.75
CA LYS A 480 -16.87 -4.64 13.83
C LYS A 480 -16.10 -5.59 12.91
N ILE A 481 -15.41 -5.10 11.88
CA ILE A 481 -14.56 -5.93 11.02
C ILE A 481 -13.41 -6.54 11.83
N ASN A 482 -12.84 -5.76 12.75
CA ASN A 482 -11.74 -6.17 13.61
C ASN A 482 -11.82 -5.43 14.97
N PRO A 483 -12.71 -5.88 15.87
CA PRO A 483 -13.05 -5.15 17.10
C PRO A 483 -11.90 -5.07 18.10
N ASP A 484 -10.90 -5.95 17.97
CA ASP A 484 -9.70 -5.95 18.80
C ASP A 484 -8.73 -4.84 18.40
N ARG A 485 -8.80 -4.35 17.15
CA ARG A 485 -7.80 -3.46 16.54
C ARG A 485 -8.35 -2.09 16.15
N ILE A 486 -9.58 -2.01 15.69
CA ILE A 486 -10.16 -0.81 15.10
C ILE A 486 -10.97 -0.03 16.14
N GLU A 487 -10.69 1.27 16.26
CA GLU A 487 -11.52 2.23 17.00
C GLU A 487 -12.03 3.33 16.07
N CYS A 488 -13.33 3.61 16.14
CA CYS A 488 -13.98 4.65 15.33
C CYS A 488 -14.27 5.89 16.18
N TYR A 489 -13.99 7.05 15.60
CA TYR A 489 -14.16 8.39 16.19
C TYR A 489 -14.75 9.33 15.14
N ALA A 490 -15.41 10.39 15.60
CA ALA A 490 -15.95 11.41 14.72
C ALA A 490 -15.78 12.80 15.34
N GLU A 491 -15.56 13.80 14.52
CA GLU A 491 -15.57 15.20 14.95
C GLU A 491 -17.00 15.69 15.18
N THR A 492 -17.17 16.76 15.96
CA THR A 492 -18.49 17.30 16.33
C THR A 492 -19.38 17.63 15.11
N THR A 493 -18.80 18.17 14.04
CA THR A 493 -19.47 18.53 12.78
C THR A 493 -19.59 17.36 11.80
N ALA A 494 -18.89 16.26 12.04
CA ALA A 494 -18.89 15.09 11.16
C ALA A 494 -20.30 14.53 10.95
N LYS A 495 -20.54 14.03 9.73
CA LYS A 495 -21.81 13.44 9.31
C LYS A 495 -21.69 11.99 8.94
N GLY A 496 -22.74 11.20 9.14
CA GLY A 496 -22.74 9.83 8.66
C GLY A 496 -24.04 9.09 8.89
N ASN A 497 -24.42 8.33 7.87
CA ASN A 497 -25.66 7.56 7.82
C ASN A 497 -25.64 6.64 6.59
N VAL A 498 -26.71 5.86 6.38
CA VAL A 498 -26.83 4.96 5.22
C VAL A 498 -26.88 5.72 3.90
N LEU A 499 -27.61 6.83 3.86
CA LEU A 499 -27.76 7.70 2.69
C LEU A 499 -27.49 9.15 3.08
N GLU A 500 -27.34 9.99 2.08
CA GLU A 500 -27.40 11.44 2.24
C GLU A 500 -28.82 11.90 2.61
N PRO A 501 -28.97 13.04 3.31
CA PRO A 501 -30.26 13.59 3.70
C PRO A 501 -31.27 13.67 2.55
N GLN A 502 -30.82 14.12 1.36
CA GLN A 502 -31.64 14.26 0.17
C GLN A 502 -32.20 12.91 -0.28
N GLY A 503 -31.35 11.89 -0.38
CA GLY A 503 -31.78 10.53 -0.73
C GLY A 503 -32.65 9.87 0.35
N LEU A 504 -32.42 10.19 1.63
CA LEU A 504 -33.24 9.67 2.72
C LEU A 504 -34.68 10.19 2.65
N ILE A 505 -34.88 11.49 2.41
CA ILE A 505 -36.23 12.07 2.36
C ILE A 505 -37.03 11.58 1.16
N GLU A 506 -36.39 11.33 0.02
CA GLU A 506 -37.07 10.76 -1.16
C GLU A 506 -37.71 9.39 -0.86
N ILE A 507 -37.11 8.63 0.06
CA ILE A 507 -37.57 7.28 0.41
C ILE A 507 -38.51 7.31 1.62
N LYS A 508 -38.18 8.09 2.66
CA LYS A 508 -38.77 8.02 4.00
C LYS A 508 -39.54 9.27 4.45
N PHE A 509 -39.55 10.34 3.66
CA PHE A 509 -40.31 11.56 3.93
C PHE A 509 -40.94 12.02 2.61
N ARG A 510 -41.86 11.19 2.09
CA ARG A 510 -42.42 11.34 0.75
C ARG A 510 -43.38 12.51 0.69
N SER A 511 -43.91 12.78 -0.50
CA SER A 511 -44.85 13.88 -0.72
C SER A 511 -46.08 13.86 0.19
N GLU A 512 -46.57 12.68 0.59
CA GLU A 512 -47.67 12.53 1.55
C GLU A 512 -47.26 13.02 2.94
N ASP A 513 -46.11 12.57 3.46
CA ASP A 513 -45.57 13.00 4.75
C ASP A 513 -45.29 14.51 4.79
N LEU A 514 -44.78 15.07 3.68
CA LEU A 514 -44.58 16.52 3.52
C LEU A 514 -45.92 17.27 3.61
N GLN A 515 -46.96 16.76 2.95
CA GLN A 515 -48.29 17.36 3.00
C GLN A 515 -48.89 17.27 4.40
N ASP A 516 -48.77 16.14 5.08
CA ASP A 516 -49.24 15.98 6.47
C ASP A 516 -48.51 16.94 7.41
N CYS A 517 -47.22 17.17 7.18
CA CYS A 517 -46.43 18.15 7.93
C CYS A 517 -46.93 19.58 7.68
N MET A 518 -47.18 19.95 6.42
CA MET A 518 -47.77 21.25 6.07
C MET A 518 -49.15 21.43 6.70
N ASP A 519 -49.99 20.41 6.60
CA ASP A 519 -51.36 20.42 7.09
C ASP A 519 -51.44 20.53 8.61
N ARG A 520 -50.39 20.09 9.32
CA ARG A 520 -50.25 20.20 10.78
C ARG A 520 -49.64 21.52 11.24
N LEU A 521 -48.69 22.07 10.49
CA LEU A 521 -47.83 23.16 10.95
C LEU A 521 -48.14 24.53 10.32
N ASP A 522 -48.70 24.58 9.11
CA ASP A 522 -49.01 25.85 8.44
C ASP A 522 -50.37 26.40 8.89
N PRO A 523 -50.42 27.56 9.57
CA PRO A 523 -51.68 28.09 10.10
C PRO A 523 -52.72 28.41 9.02
N GLU A 524 -52.28 28.80 7.83
CA GLU A 524 -53.17 29.14 6.72
C GLU A 524 -53.84 27.88 6.14
N LEU A 525 -53.09 26.80 5.93
CA LEU A 525 -53.65 25.50 5.53
C LEU A 525 -54.60 24.93 6.59
N VAL A 526 -54.25 25.02 7.87
CA VAL A 526 -55.14 24.60 8.97
C VAL A 526 -56.47 25.35 8.89
N ASN A 527 -56.43 26.67 8.73
CA ASN A 527 -57.62 27.50 8.60
C ASN A 527 -58.43 27.20 7.33
N LEU A 528 -57.77 27.04 6.17
CA LEU A 528 -58.43 26.71 4.91
C LEU A 528 -59.11 25.34 4.97
N LYS A 529 -58.48 24.34 5.59
CA LYS A 529 -59.08 23.02 5.82
C LYS A 529 -60.25 23.06 6.80
N ALA A 530 -60.15 23.84 7.88
CA ALA A 530 -61.26 24.04 8.81
C ALA A 530 -62.47 24.69 8.11
N LYS A 531 -62.24 25.72 7.28
CA LYS A 531 -63.28 26.33 6.44
C LYS A 531 -63.88 25.35 5.44
N LEU A 532 -63.06 24.52 4.80
CA LEU A 532 -63.51 23.48 3.86
C LEU A 532 -64.36 22.41 4.57
N GLN A 533 -64.01 22.03 5.80
CA GLN A 533 -64.83 21.12 6.62
C GLN A 533 -66.15 21.77 7.03
N GLY A 534 -66.14 23.03 7.50
CA GLY A 534 -67.35 23.77 7.84
C GLY A 534 -68.31 23.92 6.67
N ALA A 535 -67.80 24.26 5.47
CA ALA A 535 -68.61 24.40 4.26
C ALA A 535 -69.27 23.09 3.79
N LYS A 536 -68.69 21.93 4.12
CA LYS A 536 -69.27 20.60 3.83
C LYS A 536 -70.45 20.26 4.76
N HIS A 537 -70.56 20.88 5.93
CA HIS A 537 -71.63 20.62 6.89
C HIS A 537 -72.90 21.46 6.65
N GLU A 538 -72.81 22.58 5.91
CA GLU A 538 -73.90 23.57 5.80
C GLU A 538 -74.68 23.58 4.47
N ASN A 539 -74.64 22.54 3.63
CA ASN A 539 -75.22 22.59 2.26
C ASN A 539 -74.72 23.79 1.42
N GLY A 540 -73.46 24.20 1.64
CA GLY A 540 -72.81 25.29 0.90
C GLY A 540 -72.71 25.02 -0.60
N SER A 541 -72.58 26.09 -1.40
CA SER A 541 -72.51 25.98 -2.87
C SER A 541 -71.29 25.17 -3.31
N LEU A 542 -71.45 24.29 -4.32
CA LEU A 542 -70.35 23.49 -4.91
C LEU A 542 -69.15 24.36 -5.35
N SER A 543 -69.42 25.61 -5.73
CA SER A 543 -68.44 26.63 -6.14
C SER A 543 -67.44 27.01 -5.03
N ASP A 544 -67.92 27.13 -3.77
CA ASP A 544 -67.09 27.59 -2.66
C ASP A 544 -66.12 26.50 -2.18
N GLY A 545 -66.55 25.23 -2.24
CA GLY A 545 -65.71 24.07 -1.94
C GLY A 545 -64.56 23.90 -2.94
N GLU A 546 -64.84 24.07 -4.24
CA GLU A 546 -63.80 24.02 -5.29
C GLU A 546 -62.79 25.16 -5.16
N SER A 547 -63.25 26.37 -4.83
CA SER A 547 -62.39 27.53 -4.60
C SER A 547 -61.44 27.34 -3.40
N LEU A 548 -61.96 26.80 -2.29
CA LEU A 548 -61.18 26.46 -1.11
C LEU A 548 -60.16 25.35 -1.40
N GLN A 549 -60.55 24.32 -2.16
CA GLN A 549 -59.65 23.24 -2.56
C GLN A 549 -58.49 23.75 -3.43
N LYS A 550 -58.78 24.62 -4.41
CA LYS A 550 -57.74 25.28 -5.22
C LYS A 550 -56.80 26.13 -4.39
N SER A 551 -57.33 26.84 -3.39
CA SER A 551 -56.52 27.66 -2.47
C SER A 551 -55.59 26.80 -1.61
N ILE A 552 -56.08 25.65 -1.12
CA ILE A 552 -55.27 24.67 -0.38
C ILE A 552 -54.14 24.12 -1.26
N GLU A 553 -54.46 23.72 -2.51
CA GLU A 553 -53.47 23.20 -3.45
C GLU A 553 -52.41 24.25 -3.83
N ALA A 554 -52.83 25.49 -4.06
CA ALA A 554 -51.93 26.60 -4.33
C ALA A 554 -50.98 26.85 -3.15
N ARG A 555 -51.50 26.87 -1.92
CA ARG A 555 -50.69 27.04 -0.70
C ARG A 555 -49.72 25.88 -0.49
N LYS A 556 -50.16 24.62 -0.67
CA LYS A 556 -49.28 23.43 -0.61
C LYS A 556 -48.14 23.53 -1.63
N LYS A 557 -48.44 23.93 -2.86
CA LYS A 557 -47.42 24.12 -3.91
C LYS A 557 -46.42 25.22 -3.56
N GLN A 558 -46.88 26.31 -2.95
CA GLN A 558 -46.02 27.40 -2.47
C GLN A 558 -45.09 26.96 -1.34
N LEU A 559 -45.60 26.14 -0.41
CA LEU A 559 -44.85 25.67 0.77
C LEU A 559 -43.86 24.55 0.46
N LEU A 560 -44.05 23.81 -0.64
CA LEU A 560 -43.28 22.61 -0.95
C LEU A 560 -41.75 22.80 -0.87
N PRO A 561 -41.13 23.82 -1.49
CA PRO A 561 -39.67 23.98 -1.41
C PRO A 561 -39.16 24.16 0.03
N LEU A 562 -39.89 24.94 0.85
CA LEU A 562 -39.53 25.18 2.24
C LEU A 562 -39.67 23.92 3.09
N TYR A 563 -40.78 23.19 2.95
CA TYR A 563 -40.99 21.96 3.72
C TYR A 563 -40.05 20.84 3.28
N THR A 564 -39.61 20.82 2.02
CA THR A 564 -38.51 19.96 1.58
C THR A 564 -37.21 20.32 2.31
N GLN A 565 -36.86 21.60 2.44
CA GLN A 565 -35.69 22.02 3.24
C GLN A 565 -35.81 21.63 4.72
N ILE A 566 -37.00 21.76 5.31
CA ILE A 566 -37.28 21.32 6.69
C ILE A 566 -37.08 19.80 6.81
N ALA A 567 -37.57 19.02 5.85
CA ALA A 567 -37.39 17.56 5.83
C ALA A 567 -35.91 17.17 5.67
N VAL A 568 -35.15 17.85 4.79
CA VAL A 568 -33.70 17.68 4.68
C VAL A 568 -33.03 17.97 6.01
N ARG A 569 -33.37 19.09 6.67
CA ARG A 569 -32.81 19.43 7.98
C ARG A 569 -33.16 18.40 9.04
N PHE A 570 -34.38 17.86 9.03
CA PHE A 570 -34.79 16.78 9.92
C PHE A 570 -33.98 15.50 9.68
N ALA A 571 -33.72 15.15 8.40
CA ALA A 571 -32.84 14.05 8.05
C ALA A 571 -31.40 14.28 8.54
N GLU A 572 -30.82 15.48 8.35
CA GLU A 572 -29.47 15.82 8.83
C GLU A 572 -29.29 15.66 10.34
N LEU A 573 -30.35 15.83 11.14
CA LEU A 573 -30.29 15.61 12.60
C LEU A 573 -30.03 14.14 12.96
N HIS A 574 -30.36 13.20 12.05
CA HIS A 574 -30.08 11.78 12.21
C HIS A 574 -28.64 11.38 11.82
N ASP A 575 -27.89 12.31 11.24
CA ASP A 575 -26.54 12.07 10.72
C ASP A 575 -25.44 12.52 11.69
N THR A 576 -25.81 13.05 12.85
CA THR A 576 -24.88 13.73 13.76
C THR A 576 -23.94 12.75 14.48
N SER A 577 -22.70 13.19 14.73
CA SER A 577 -21.73 12.49 15.58
C SER A 577 -22.28 12.13 16.97
N LEU A 578 -23.11 13.00 17.56
CA LEU A 578 -23.80 12.72 18.82
C LEU A 578 -24.75 11.52 18.72
N ARG A 579 -25.48 11.38 17.60
CA ARG A 579 -26.29 10.17 17.37
C ARG A 579 -25.42 8.94 17.17
N MET A 580 -24.29 9.05 16.46
CA MET A 580 -23.34 7.94 16.31
C MET A 580 -22.86 7.45 17.69
N LEU A 581 -22.49 8.37 18.58
CA LEU A 581 -22.07 8.05 19.94
C LEU A 581 -23.22 7.43 20.75
N ALA A 582 -24.42 8.01 20.71
CA ALA A 582 -25.59 7.49 21.41
C ALA A 582 -26.01 6.08 20.93
N LYS A 583 -25.68 5.72 19.68
CA LYS A 583 -25.89 4.38 19.13
C LYS A 583 -24.71 3.43 19.38
N GLY A 584 -23.60 3.90 19.94
CA GLY A 584 -22.42 3.11 20.26
C GLY A 584 -21.63 2.63 19.05
N VAL A 585 -21.72 3.32 17.91
CA VAL A 585 -20.97 2.96 16.68
C VAL A 585 -19.62 3.68 16.57
N ILE A 586 -19.42 4.72 17.37
CA ILE A 586 -18.12 5.37 17.59
C ILE A 586 -17.81 5.36 19.09
N ARG A 587 -16.53 5.39 19.45
CA ARG A 587 -16.07 5.40 20.85
C ARG A 587 -16.25 6.75 21.51
N LYS A 588 -15.88 7.83 20.81
CA LYS A 588 -15.91 9.20 21.34
C LYS A 588 -16.08 10.22 20.22
N VAL A 589 -16.71 11.35 20.53
CA VAL A 589 -16.62 12.56 19.70
C VAL A 589 -15.34 13.30 20.10
N VAL A 590 -14.48 13.59 19.12
CA VAL A 590 -13.17 14.21 19.35
C VAL A 590 -13.10 15.46 18.50
N ASP A 591 -12.91 16.61 19.13
CA ASP A 591 -12.82 17.88 18.39
C ASP A 591 -11.51 17.98 17.60
N TRP A 592 -11.60 18.64 16.44
CA TRP A 592 -10.50 18.71 15.49
C TRP A 592 -9.22 19.30 16.08
N GLU A 593 -9.34 20.42 16.78
CA GLU A 593 -8.21 21.14 17.36
C GLU A 593 -7.46 20.30 18.40
N GLU A 594 -8.17 19.46 19.16
CA GLU A 594 -7.59 18.61 20.22
C GLU A 594 -7.16 17.22 19.72
N SER A 595 -7.53 16.87 18.48
CA SER A 595 -7.38 15.52 17.93
C SER A 595 -5.95 15.00 17.99
N ARG A 596 -4.94 15.86 17.75
CA ARG A 596 -3.52 15.48 17.81
C ARG A 596 -3.11 14.92 19.18
N SER A 597 -3.30 15.69 20.26
CA SER A 597 -2.91 15.27 21.61
C SER A 597 -3.72 14.05 22.05
N PHE A 598 -5.03 14.06 21.76
CA PHE A 598 -5.90 12.91 22.05
C PHE A 598 -5.40 11.62 21.38
N PHE A 599 -5.19 11.64 20.05
CA PHE A 599 -4.77 10.45 19.32
C PHE A 599 -3.36 10.01 19.67
N TYR A 600 -2.46 10.92 20.03
CA TYR A 600 -1.13 10.54 20.51
C TYR A 600 -1.22 9.70 21.79
N LYS A 601 -1.97 10.18 22.80
CA LYS A 601 -2.15 9.48 24.07
C LYS A 601 -2.83 8.13 23.86
N ARG A 602 -3.91 8.12 23.07
CA ARG A 602 -4.65 6.90 22.74
C ARG A 602 -3.79 5.88 21.99
N LEU A 603 -3.00 6.32 21.02
CA LEU A 603 -2.09 5.47 20.27
C LEU A 603 -1.01 4.87 21.17
N ARG A 604 -0.36 5.69 22.01
CA ARG A 604 0.68 5.24 22.95
C ARG A 604 0.14 4.18 23.92
N ARG A 605 -1.08 4.39 24.43
CA ARG A 605 -1.78 3.38 25.21
C ARG A 605 -2.02 2.10 24.42
N ARG A 606 -2.65 2.18 23.25
CA ARG A 606 -3.01 1.00 22.44
C ARG A 606 -1.79 0.18 22.06
N ILE A 607 -0.66 0.82 21.77
CA ILE A 607 0.63 0.14 21.56
C ILE A 607 1.09 -0.56 22.84
N SER A 608 1.01 0.11 24.00
CA SER A 608 1.39 -0.45 25.29
C SER A 608 0.56 -1.67 25.69
N GLU A 609 -0.77 -1.59 25.49
CA GLU A 609 -1.70 -2.71 25.64
C GLU A 609 -1.30 -3.88 24.73
N ASP A 610 -1.01 -3.60 23.45
CA ASP A 610 -0.64 -4.63 22.48
C ASP A 610 0.68 -5.32 22.80
N VAL A 611 1.68 -4.57 23.28
CA VAL A 611 2.97 -5.13 23.70
C VAL A 611 2.77 -6.09 24.88
N LEU A 612 2.05 -5.67 25.92
CA LEU A 612 1.80 -6.52 27.08
C LEU A 612 0.90 -7.72 26.74
N ALA A 613 -0.11 -7.52 25.88
CA ALA A 613 -0.97 -8.60 25.41
C ALA A 613 -0.18 -9.65 24.60
N LYS A 614 0.78 -9.22 23.78
CA LYS A 614 1.69 -10.12 23.07
C LYS A 614 2.59 -10.90 24.05
N GLU A 615 3.09 -10.25 25.09
CA GLU A 615 3.88 -10.92 26.13
C GLU A 615 3.06 -12.00 26.87
N ILE A 616 1.85 -11.66 27.32
CA ILE A 616 0.92 -12.59 27.97
C ILE A 616 0.63 -13.79 27.06
N ARG A 617 0.35 -13.55 25.78
CA ARG A 617 0.09 -14.61 24.79
C ARG A 617 1.32 -15.46 24.50
N GLY A 618 2.53 -14.87 24.51
CA GLY A 618 3.79 -15.62 24.42
C GLY A 618 3.98 -16.57 25.60
N VAL A 619 3.54 -16.15 26.80
CA VAL A 619 3.58 -16.97 28.01
C VAL A 619 2.51 -18.05 28.02
N ILE A 620 1.23 -17.73 27.78
CA ILE A 620 0.13 -18.70 27.90
C ILE A 620 0.06 -19.61 26.67
N GLY A 621 0.35 -19.07 25.48
CA GLY A 621 0.26 -19.75 24.19
C GLY A 621 -0.62 -18.97 23.20
N GLU A 622 -0.33 -19.13 21.90
CA GLU A 622 -0.93 -18.31 20.84
C GLU A 622 -2.45 -18.47 20.68
N LYS A 623 -3.00 -19.60 21.13
CA LYS A 623 -4.45 -19.87 21.17
C LYS A 623 -5.21 -18.94 22.12
N PHE A 624 -4.52 -18.32 23.08
CA PHE A 624 -5.12 -17.33 23.95
C PHE A 624 -5.42 -16.05 23.16
N SER A 625 -6.69 -15.62 23.15
CA SER A 625 -7.13 -14.53 22.31
C SER A 625 -6.57 -13.18 22.77
N HIS A 626 -6.41 -12.22 21.85
CA HIS A 626 -5.98 -10.87 22.20
C HIS A 626 -6.95 -10.19 23.15
N LYS A 627 -8.26 -10.29 22.88
CA LYS A 627 -9.32 -9.84 23.79
C LYS A 627 -9.16 -10.37 25.22
N SER A 628 -8.93 -11.68 25.38
CA SER A 628 -8.75 -12.29 26.71
C SER A 628 -7.49 -11.77 27.42
N ALA A 629 -6.41 -11.48 26.68
CA ALA A 629 -5.22 -10.86 27.24
C ALA A 629 -5.49 -9.43 27.72
N VAL A 630 -6.22 -8.63 26.95
CA VAL A 630 -6.62 -7.27 27.36
C VAL A 630 -7.54 -7.29 28.58
N GLU A 631 -8.47 -8.24 28.66
CA GLU A 631 -9.31 -8.43 29.85
C GLU A 631 -8.50 -8.76 31.11
N LEU A 632 -7.41 -9.53 30.97
CA LEU A 632 -6.50 -9.83 32.07
C LEU A 632 -5.68 -8.60 32.48
N ILE A 633 -5.14 -7.85 31.51
CA ILE A 633 -4.45 -6.58 31.75
C ILE A 633 -5.36 -5.62 32.52
N LYS A 634 -6.63 -5.52 32.11
CA LYS A 634 -7.62 -4.69 32.80
C LYS A 634 -7.83 -5.11 34.24
N LYS A 635 -7.87 -6.42 34.53
CA LYS A 635 -7.96 -6.93 35.91
C LYS A 635 -6.73 -6.55 36.73
N TRP A 636 -5.53 -6.68 36.18
CA TRP A 636 -4.29 -6.31 36.86
C TRP A 636 -4.21 -4.82 37.15
N TYR A 637 -4.53 -3.99 36.15
CA TYR A 637 -4.59 -2.53 36.32
C TYR A 637 -5.54 -2.13 37.45
N MET A 638 -6.76 -2.68 37.44
CA MET A 638 -7.80 -2.40 38.45
C MET A 638 -7.45 -2.90 39.86
N ALA A 639 -6.56 -3.88 39.98
CA ALA A 639 -6.14 -4.44 41.26
C ALA A 639 -4.92 -3.73 41.87
N SER A 640 -4.21 -2.88 41.12
CA SER A 640 -2.97 -2.26 41.57
C SER A 640 -3.18 -1.09 42.54
N GLU A 641 -2.27 -0.89 43.50
CA GLU A 641 -2.31 0.18 44.52
C GLU A 641 -2.23 1.61 43.94
N ALA A 642 -1.83 1.76 42.66
CA ALA A 642 -1.97 3.03 41.92
C ALA A 642 -3.43 3.54 41.87
N ALA A 643 -4.40 2.66 42.13
CA ALA A 643 -5.80 2.96 42.39
C ALA A 643 -6.05 3.92 43.58
N GLU A 644 -5.17 3.99 44.58
CA GLU A 644 -5.39 4.81 45.78
C GLU A 644 -4.95 6.27 45.62
N ALA A 645 -4.20 6.62 44.56
CA ALA A 645 -3.52 7.92 44.46
C ALA A 645 -3.96 8.86 43.31
N GLY A 646 -4.94 8.51 42.44
CA GLY A 646 -5.32 9.48 41.40
C GLY A 646 -6.46 9.19 40.41
N SER A 647 -6.77 7.95 40.04
CA SER A 647 -7.98 7.57 39.28
C SER A 647 -7.96 6.07 38.99
N THR A 648 -9.04 5.34 39.30
CA THR A 648 -9.24 3.93 38.90
C THR A 648 -9.88 3.81 37.51
N ASP A 649 -9.93 4.89 36.73
CA ASP A 649 -10.60 4.87 35.45
C ASP A 649 -9.78 4.08 34.42
N TRP A 650 -10.38 3.02 33.88
CA TRP A 650 -9.79 2.29 32.77
C TRP A 650 -9.61 3.20 31.56
N ASP A 651 -10.47 4.19 31.36
CA ASP A 651 -10.47 5.03 30.17
C ASP A 651 -9.46 6.20 30.23
N ASP A 652 -8.70 6.35 31.32
CA ASP A 652 -7.56 7.27 31.39
C ASP A 652 -6.32 6.69 30.69
N ASP A 653 -5.98 7.28 29.55
CA ASP A 653 -4.87 6.79 28.71
C ASP A 653 -3.48 7.06 29.33
N ASP A 654 -3.30 8.19 30.01
CA ASP A 654 -2.01 8.57 30.59
C ASP A 654 -1.73 7.76 31.85
N ALA A 655 -2.74 7.57 32.70
CA ALA A 655 -2.64 6.76 33.92
C ALA A 655 -2.30 5.29 33.59
N PHE A 656 -2.94 4.71 32.57
CA PHE A 656 -2.63 3.35 32.12
C PHE A 656 -1.18 3.22 31.62
N VAL A 657 -0.72 4.17 30.80
CA VAL A 657 0.65 4.11 30.28
C VAL A 657 1.68 4.24 31.39
N ALA A 658 1.46 5.15 32.36
CA ALA A 658 2.31 5.28 33.53
C ALA A 658 2.35 3.98 34.36
N TRP A 659 1.20 3.32 34.56
CA TRP A 659 1.13 2.01 35.19
C TRP A 659 1.93 0.95 34.43
N ARG A 660 1.80 0.89 33.09
CA ARG A 660 2.49 -0.10 32.26
C ARG A 660 4.01 0.11 32.26
N GLU A 661 4.47 1.35 32.40
CA GLU A 661 5.90 1.68 32.39
C GLU A 661 6.64 1.26 33.65
N ASN A 662 5.92 0.92 34.74
CA ASN A 662 6.50 0.27 35.90
C ASN A 662 6.26 -1.26 35.88
N PRO A 663 7.28 -2.09 35.58
CA PRO A 663 7.14 -3.54 35.49
C PRO A 663 6.69 -4.22 36.79
N GLU A 664 7.01 -3.63 37.95
CA GLU A 664 6.65 -4.17 39.28
C GLU A 664 5.14 -4.38 39.41
N ASN A 665 4.35 -3.61 38.66
CA ASN A 665 2.89 -3.68 38.67
C ASN A 665 2.29 -4.96 38.08
N TYR A 666 3.04 -5.71 37.26
CA TYR A 666 2.51 -6.90 36.56
C TYR A 666 3.51 -8.06 36.42
N GLU A 667 4.79 -7.87 36.75
CA GLU A 667 5.81 -8.91 36.60
C GLU A 667 5.51 -10.16 37.43
N GLU A 668 4.98 -10.01 38.65
CA GLU A 668 4.57 -11.14 39.49
C GLU A 668 3.45 -11.95 38.83
N HIS A 669 2.43 -11.28 38.29
CA HIS A 669 1.35 -11.96 37.57
C HIS A 669 1.86 -12.71 36.33
N ILE A 670 2.83 -12.15 35.60
CA ILE A 670 3.46 -12.84 34.46
C ILE A 670 4.25 -14.08 34.94
N LYS A 671 4.95 -14.00 36.09
CA LYS A 671 5.65 -15.15 36.68
C LYS A 671 4.68 -16.26 37.09
N GLU A 672 3.55 -15.91 37.69
CA GLU A 672 2.49 -16.86 38.05
C GLU A 672 1.92 -17.57 36.82
N LEU A 673 1.63 -16.84 35.74
CA LEU A 673 1.18 -17.42 34.48
C LEU A 673 2.20 -18.39 33.88
N ARG A 674 3.50 -18.07 33.97
CA ARG A 674 4.57 -18.97 33.53
C ARG A 674 4.58 -20.25 34.35
N ALA A 675 4.45 -20.15 35.68
CA ALA A 675 4.41 -21.31 36.56
C ALA A 675 3.21 -22.23 36.25
N GLN A 676 2.03 -21.64 36.05
CA GLN A 676 0.80 -22.38 35.71
C GLN A 676 0.85 -23.12 34.37
N ARG A 677 1.70 -22.69 33.43
CA ARG A 677 1.90 -23.41 32.14
C ARG A 677 2.84 -24.61 32.27
N VAL A 678 3.79 -24.55 33.21
CA VAL A 678 4.79 -25.62 33.41
C VAL A 678 4.20 -26.76 34.25
N SER A 679 3.21 -26.46 35.11
CA SER A 679 2.35 -27.45 35.77
C SER A 679 1.27 -27.99 34.85
#